data_AF-A0A496RK54-F1
#
_entry.id   AF-A0A496RK54-F1
#
_cell.length_a   1.000
_cell.length_b   1.000
_cell.length_c   1.000
_cell.angle_alpha   90.00
_cell.angle_beta   90.00
_cell.angle_gamma   90.00
#
_symmetry.space_group_name_H-M   'P 1'
#
loop_
_entity.id
_entity.type
_entity.pdbx_description
1 polymer ?
#
loop_
_entity_poly.entity_id
_entity_poly.type
_entity_poly.pdbx_seq_one_letter_code
_entity_poly.pdbx_strand_id
1 'polypeptide(L)'
;MDPILLPFWLVVGVATMMISTSIVLARKIKTIKKSKVAEQEHETKITDLSSRTASLQGDLEQTKKDFRNAQNEINDLKDIEARLNTELRKTRESLVASRQEYDKLLREHTEQKESFSRQEKELRQALASNSKLENSLKKLKDSNQEMTVKIQELESSSCQLQKTEVSHQETIYRQGQELEQLKAQRSELEELLRAKEQDLHKLQNNNRGMTIKIQELQAQAEGLSHKNEAGQQTITHQQQELEQILAQRLELRNTLREREQQIQKLEDANQDMTTKIQELESGLQELKKIKESSQETLSRQQQELEQLTIQRSELNDKLKELEDANQRMTIKIEELESQLKAVNVDNAADQELLGRQQQELEQALSENSKLQDDLQAKEKQLHKLQEVLKSTQDEFKKLESDKQELEKTKESNQENILRLQQGLKEAHIQNSELKNTLKEQEQEIEKLEAKERATSIKLKESEDLNERLAREVDAQKVVISELKKESEVRKAPSPEEESAAEVKEKLESERQEIEENLAKGLLDAGLITETTYKRASTFQKKQEGNLLQLLFVNRDIDDHKLVEYISSKFQIPYFPLGKYDILEEALDLFTPALVQVYWVLPVEKVGDNLMVVMVDPFDNQAIKAIEKLTLSTVKTYVGLFSEMAGKIQSFYKINIRGRDAEGNLVCPLFIKTNAYKGRERRSVVRFKAEIDLRVADETSVVLSKGEDISWDGLSFKSEREYPPNSILTLQLNMKEGEAGNRLFIPAVTEVIHSTATVKNQFIVGAKFLNIAEKEIKAIIEYSSKGREAQSKLEKESESGPAEQVEWQ
;
A
#
# COMPACT_ATOMS: atom_id res chain seq x y z
N MET A 1 25.83 -38.56 99.68
CA MET A 1 24.56 -39.04 99.14
C MET A 1 23.78 -37.80 98.64
N ASP A 2 23.95 -37.22 97.45
CA ASP A 2 24.77 -37.46 96.27
C ASP A 2 24.96 -36.15 95.49
N PRO A 3 26.16 -35.86 94.93
CA PRO A 3 26.46 -34.63 94.17
C PRO A 3 26.27 -34.78 92.65
N ILE A 4 25.26 -35.53 92.19
CA ILE A 4 25.16 -35.94 90.76
C ILE A 4 23.95 -35.33 90.01
N LEU A 5 23.06 -34.58 90.67
CA LEU A 5 21.78 -34.14 90.05
C LEU A 5 21.76 -32.72 89.45
N LEU A 6 22.79 -31.90 89.64
CA LEU A 6 22.87 -30.54 89.09
C LEU A 6 23.36 -30.40 87.62
N PRO A 7 24.18 -31.30 87.03
CA PRO A 7 24.54 -31.19 85.62
C PRO A 7 23.49 -31.76 84.66
N PHE A 8 22.55 -32.59 85.13
CA PHE A 8 21.61 -33.30 84.25
C PHE A 8 20.45 -32.40 83.76
N TRP A 9 19.92 -31.52 84.62
CA TRP A 9 18.86 -30.58 84.23
C TRP A 9 19.36 -29.43 83.33
N LEU A 10 20.62 -29.02 83.49
CA LEU A 10 21.23 -27.97 82.68
C LEU A 10 21.58 -28.49 81.27
N VAL A 11 22.03 -29.74 81.14
CA VAL A 11 22.27 -30.40 79.85
C VAL A 11 20.97 -30.71 79.12
N VAL A 12 19.92 -31.15 79.82
CA VAL A 12 18.59 -31.41 79.23
C VAL A 12 17.88 -30.10 78.82
N GLY A 13 18.01 -29.02 79.60
CA GLY A 13 17.48 -27.70 79.26
C GLY A 13 18.16 -27.07 78.04
N VAL A 14 19.49 -27.16 77.95
CA VAL A 14 20.24 -26.66 76.78
C VAL A 14 19.96 -27.51 75.53
N ALA A 15 19.85 -28.84 75.66
CA ALA A 15 19.51 -29.73 74.54
C ALA A 15 18.08 -29.49 74.02
N THR A 16 17.09 -29.28 74.89
CA THR A 16 15.72 -28.96 74.49
C THR A 16 15.58 -27.56 73.88
N MET A 17 16.35 -26.57 74.33
CA MET A 17 16.47 -25.25 73.66
C MET A 17 17.16 -25.35 72.29
N MET A 18 18.20 -26.16 72.14
CA MET A 18 18.88 -26.35 70.84
C MET A 18 17.99 -27.08 69.82
N ILE A 19 17.20 -28.07 70.27
CA ILE A 19 16.25 -28.78 69.43
C ILE A 19 15.08 -27.86 69.04
N SER A 20 14.55 -27.06 69.97
CA SER A 20 13.45 -26.13 69.67
C SER A 20 13.89 -25.00 68.72
N THR A 21 15.07 -24.42 68.94
CA THR A 21 15.65 -23.40 68.04
C THR A 21 15.97 -23.96 66.66
N SER A 22 16.51 -25.18 66.56
CA SER A 22 16.75 -25.85 65.28
C SER A 22 15.46 -26.15 64.51
N ILE A 23 14.38 -26.55 65.19
CA ILE A 23 13.06 -26.77 64.58
C ILE A 23 12.46 -25.44 64.08
N VAL A 24 12.61 -24.35 64.84
CA VAL A 24 12.15 -23.01 64.43
C VAL A 24 12.96 -22.50 63.23
N LEU A 25 14.28 -22.72 63.22
CA LEU A 25 15.15 -22.35 62.11
C LEU A 25 14.81 -23.14 60.84
N ALA A 26 14.60 -24.45 60.96
CA ALA A 26 14.21 -25.32 59.85
C ALA A 26 12.82 -24.94 59.28
N ARG A 27 11.87 -24.55 60.14
CA ARG A 27 10.57 -24.02 59.70
C ARG A 27 10.72 -22.68 58.96
N LYS A 28 11.53 -21.74 59.48
CA LYS A 28 11.85 -20.47 58.79
C LYS A 28 12.52 -20.68 57.44
N ILE A 29 13.49 -21.60 57.35
CA ILE A 29 14.17 -21.92 56.09
C ILE A 29 13.19 -22.54 55.08
N LYS A 30 12.25 -23.38 55.54
CA LYS A 30 11.21 -23.98 54.69
C LYS A 30 10.21 -22.94 54.18
N THR A 31 9.80 -21.97 54.99
CA THR A 31 8.95 -20.85 54.53
C THR A 31 9.70 -19.92 53.58
N ILE A 32 10.98 -19.62 53.83
CA ILE A 32 11.82 -18.81 52.92
C ILE A 32 12.03 -19.52 51.57
N LYS A 33 12.26 -20.84 51.56
CA LYS A 33 12.32 -21.59 50.29
C LYS A 33 10.98 -21.58 49.55
N LYS A 34 9.86 -21.70 50.27
CA LYS A 34 8.53 -21.61 49.67
C LYS A 34 8.25 -20.22 49.08
N SER A 35 8.65 -19.14 49.76
CA SER A 35 8.46 -17.78 49.24
C SER A 35 9.34 -17.53 48.01
N LYS A 36 10.59 -18.00 48.02
CA LYS A 36 11.52 -17.83 46.90
C LYS A 36 11.09 -18.60 45.64
N VAL A 37 10.48 -19.78 45.82
CA VAL A 37 9.87 -20.54 44.71
C VAL A 37 8.63 -19.81 44.17
N ALA A 38 7.77 -19.26 45.04
CA ALA A 38 6.62 -18.46 44.61
C ALA A 38 7.06 -17.19 43.86
N GLU A 39 8.13 -16.54 44.30
CA GLU A 39 8.71 -15.34 43.68
C GLU A 39 9.22 -15.64 42.26
N GLN A 40 9.93 -16.76 42.04
CA GLN A 40 10.31 -17.21 40.69
C GLN A 40 9.09 -17.57 39.83
N GLU A 41 8.04 -18.12 40.41
CA GLU A 41 6.78 -18.43 39.70
C GLU A 41 6.03 -17.15 39.28
N HIS A 42 6.14 -16.09 40.08
CA HIS A 42 5.60 -14.78 39.73
C HIS A 42 6.45 -14.06 38.69
N GLU A 43 7.77 -14.09 38.79
CA GLU A 43 8.67 -13.53 37.76
C GLU A 43 8.44 -14.18 36.39
N THR A 44 8.33 -15.51 36.33
CA THR A 44 8.05 -16.22 35.07
C THR A 44 6.69 -15.83 34.48
N LYS A 45 5.64 -15.71 35.30
CA LYS A 45 4.34 -15.20 34.85
C LYS A 45 4.39 -13.75 34.39
N ILE A 46 5.18 -12.89 35.04
CA ILE A 46 5.37 -11.50 34.64
C ILE A 46 6.09 -11.43 33.29
N THR A 47 7.14 -12.23 33.08
CA THR A 47 7.84 -12.30 31.79
C THR A 47 6.92 -12.83 30.68
N ASP A 48 6.10 -13.83 30.98
CA ASP A 48 5.16 -14.40 30.01
C ASP A 48 4.07 -13.38 29.64
N LEU A 49 3.49 -12.70 30.63
CA LEU A 49 2.53 -11.61 30.43
C LEU A 49 3.15 -10.43 29.67
N SER A 50 4.42 -10.07 29.94
CA SER A 50 5.14 -9.00 29.25
C SER A 50 5.34 -9.34 27.77
N SER A 51 5.76 -10.57 27.48
CA SER A 51 5.92 -11.04 26.09
C SER A 51 4.59 -11.04 25.34
N ARG A 52 3.50 -11.44 26.01
CA ARG A 52 2.15 -11.47 25.44
C ARG A 52 1.59 -10.06 25.23
N THR A 53 1.90 -9.10 26.09
CA THR A 53 1.55 -7.69 25.86
C THR A 53 2.32 -7.08 24.70
N ALA A 54 3.58 -7.45 24.51
CA ALA A 54 4.39 -7.00 23.37
C ALA A 54 3.87 -7.58 22.04
N SER A 55 3.50 -8.88 22.02
CA SER A 55 2.84 -9.52 20.87
C SER A 55 1.51 -8.84 20.54
N LEU A 56 0.63 -8.63 21.53
CA LEU A 56 -0.65 -7.96 21.31
C LEU A 56 -0.50 -6.50 20.86
N GLN A 57 0.56 -5.80 21.27
CA GLN A 57 0.88 -4.47 20.73
C GLN A 57 1.33 -4.53 19.27
N GLY A 58 2.13 -5.53 18.90
CA GLY A 58 2.52 -5.78 17.51
C GLY A 58 1.31 -6.06 16.62
N ASP A 59 0.43 -6.96 17.06
CA ASP A 59 -0.79 -7.31 16.34
C ASP A 59 -1.73 -6.09 16.21
N LEU A 60 -1.82 -5.26 17.25
CA LEU A 60 -2.62 -4.03 17.24
C LEU A 60 -2.07 -2.99 16.25
N GLU A 61 -0.75 -2.82 16.16
CA GLU A 61 -0.17 -1.90 15.18
C GLU A 61 -0.29 -2.44 13.75
N GLN A 62 -0.20 -3.75 13.57
CA GLN A 62 -0.42 -4.38 12.27
C GLN A 62 -1.87 -4.22 11.81
N THR A 63 -2.84 -4.54 12.66
CA THR A 63 -4.28 -4.34 12.37
C THR A 63 -4.65 -2.88 12.09
N LYS A 64 -4.06 -1.91 12.81
CA LYS A 64 -4.22 -0.48 12.48
C LYS A 64 -3.68 -0.13 11.10
N LYS A 65 -2.55 -0.73 10.71
CA LYS A 65 -1.97 -0.52 9.38
C LYS A 65 -2.87 -1.10 8.30
N ASP A 66 -3.40 -2.29 8.52
CA ASP A 66 -4.31 -2.97 7.60
C ASP A 66 -5.63 -2.20 7.47
N PHE A 67 -6.17 -1.64 8.56
CA PHE A 67 -7.34 -0.77 8.53
C PHE A 67 -7.11 0.51 7.71
N ARG A 68 -5.95 1.16 7.84
CA ARG A 68 -5.61 2.33 7.01
C ARG A 68 -5.51 1.98 5.53
N ASN A 69 -4.96 0.80 5.21
CA ASN A 69 -4.87 0.33 3.83
C ASN A 69 -6.28 0.08 3.26
N ALA A 70 -7.15 -0.61 4.00
CA ALA A 70 -8.53 -0.82 3.60
C ALA A 70 -9.30 0.51 3.43
N GLN A 71 -9.06 1.49 4.30
CA GLN A 71 -9.65 2.82 4.19
C GLN A 71 -9.22 3.54 2.91
N ASN A 72 -7.95 3.39 2.50
CA ASN A 72 -7.45 3.95 1.26
C ASN A 72 -8.07 3.24 0.04
N GLU A 73 -8.16 1.92 0.05
CA GLU A 73 -8.82 1.16 -1.01
C GLU A 73 -10.30 1.56 -1.19
N ILE A 74 -11.02 1.79 -0.09
CA ILE A 74 -12.41 2.28 -0.15
C ILE A 74 -12.50 3.66 -0.81
N ASN A 75 -11.53 4.54 -0.55
CA ASN A 75 -11.52 5.86 -1.18
C ASN A 75 -11.20 5.76 -2.67
N ASP A 76 -10.25 4.90 -3.05
CA ASP A 76 -9.93 4.64 -4.46
C ASP A 76 -11.14 4.05 -5.20
N LEU A 77 -11.91 3.15 -4.57
CA LEU A 77 -13.13 2.59 -5.14
C LEU A 77 -14.22 3.65 -5.36
N LYS A 78 -14.36 4.62 -4.45
CA LYS A 78 -15.29 5.75 -4.62
C LYS A 78 -14.89 6.65 -5.79
N ASP A 79 -13.60 6.89 -5.98
CA ASP A 79 -13.09 7.66 -7.11
C ASP A 79 -13.31 6.91 -8.43
N ILE A 80 -13.16 5.58 -8.43
CA ILE A 80 -13.47 4.74 -9.59
C ILE A 80 -14.97 4.80 -9.92
N GLU A 81 -15.85 4.72 -8.92
CA GLU A 81 -17.31 4.82 -9.13
C GLU A 81 -17.71 6.16 -9.74
N ALA A 82 -17.13 7.27 -9.27
CA ALA A 82 -17.36 8.60 -9.84
C ALA A 82 -16.92 8.69 -11.31
N ARG A 83 -15.75 8.11 -11.63
CA ARG A 83 -15.25 8.01 -13.02
C ARG A 83 -16.17 7.15 -13.89
N LEU A 84 -16.66 6.03 -13.37
CA LEU A 84 -17.57 5.16 -14.12
C LEU A 84 -18.89 5.87 -14.43
N ASN A 85 -19.44 6.61 -13.47
CA ASN A 85 -20.68 7.37 -13.65
C ASN A 85 -20.53 8.51 -14.66
N THR A 86 -19.37 9.16 -14.72
CA THR A 86 -19.09 10.19 -15.73
C THR A 86 -18.93 9.60 -17.13
N GLU A 87 -18.27 8.45 -17.28
CA GLU A 87 -18.19 7.74 -18.56
C GLU A 87 -19.56 7.19 -19.02
N LEU A 88 -20.38 6.67 -18.09
CA LEU A 88 -21.76 6.28 -18.39
C LEU A 88 -22.62 7.45 -18.89
N ARG A 89 -22.36 8.66 -18.39
CA ARG A 89 -23.04 9.87 -18.87
C ARG A 89 -22.60 10.23 -20.29
N LYS A 90 -21.29 10.26 -20.57
CA LYS A 90 -20.75 10.56 -21.92
C LYS A 90 -21.23 9.56 -22.96
N THR A 91 -21.24 8.27 -22.63
CA THR A 91 -21.73 7.22 -23.53
C THR A 91 -23.23 7.36 -23.82
N ARG A 92 -24.05 7.71 -22.82
CA ARG A 92 -25.47 8.05 -23.03
C ARG A 92 -25.65 9.26 -23.96
N GLU A 93 -24.85 10.30 -23.78
CA GLU A 93 -24.90 11.50 -24.62
C GLU A 93 -24.50 11.17 -26.09
N SER A 94 -23.45 10.38 -26.29
CA SER A 94 -23.05 9.89 -27.62
C SER A 94 -24.10 8.99 -28.28
N LEU A 95 -24.75 8.11 -27.52
CA LEU A 95 -25.83 7.26 -28.00
C LEU A 95 -27.05 8.08 -28.46
N VAL A 96 -27.40 9.14 -27.71
CA VAL A 96 -28.47 10.06 -28.09
C VAL A 96 -28.14 10.80 -29.38
N ALA A 97 -26.89 11.27 -29.54
CA ALA A 97 -26.45 11.92 -30.77
C ALA A 97 -26.51 10.96 -31.99
N SER A 98 -26.03 9.73 -31.83
CA SER A 98 -26.09 8.70 -32.89
C SER A 98 -27.53 8.37 -33.27
N ARG A 99 -28.45 8.34 -32.29
CA ARG A 99 -29.89 8.13 -32.54
C ARG A 99 -30.52 9.29 -33.32
N GLN A 100 -30.12 10.53 -33.02
CA GLN A 100 -30.59 11.71 -33.77
C GLN A 100 -30.11 11.70 -35.22
N GLU A 101 -28.87 11.27 -35.48
CA GLU A 101 -28.36 11.09 -36.84
C GLU A 101 -29.11 10.00 -37.60
N TYR A 102 -29.40 8.87 -36.94
CA TYR A 102 -30.21 7.80 -37.52
C TYR A 102 -31.62 8.29 -37.88
N ASP A 103 -32.27 9.05 -37.01
CA ASP A 103 -33.60 9.62 -37.28
C ASP A 103 -33.57 10.63 -38.43
N LYS A 104 -32.44 11.32 -38.64
CA LYS A 104 -32.24 12.22 -39.79
C LYS A 104 -32.11 11.43 -41.09
N LEU A 105 -31.26 10.39 -41.11
CA LEU A 105 -31.10 9.50 -42.26
C LEU A 105 -32.42 8.81 -42.65
N LEU A 106 -33.22 8.44 -41.64
CA LEU A 106 -34.53 7.84 -41.88
C LEU A 106 -35.48 8.81 -42.61
N ARG A 107 -35.47 10.10 -42.26
CA ARG A 107 -36.25 11.13 -42.97
C ARG A 107 -35.78 11.31 -44.41
N GLU A 108 -34.47 11.41 -44.63
CA GLU A 108 -33.90 11.52 -45.97
C GLU A 108 -34.27 10.32 -46.85
N HIS A 109 -34.25 9.10 -46.29
CA HIS A 109 -34.70 7.91 -46.99
C HIS A 109 -36.21 7.92 -47.31
N THR A 110 -37.05 8.45 -46.41
CA THR A 110 -38.49 8.62 -46.70
C THR A 110 -38.73 9.63 -47.82
N GLU A 111 -37.98 10.73 -47.87
CA GLU A 111 -38.07 11.73 -48.94
C GLU A 111 -37.62 11.15 -50.30
N GLN A 112 -36.55 10.35 -50.33
CA GLN A 112 -36.11 9.64 -51.53
C GLN A 112 -37.16 8.63 -52.02
N LYS A 113 -37.82 7.92 -51.10
CA LYS A 113 -38.90 6.99 -51.46
C LYS A 113 -40.09 7.73 -52.09
N GLU A 114 -40.43 8.91 -51.58
CA GLU A 114 -41.46 9.75 -52.17
C GLU A 114 -41.08 10.29 -53.55
N SER A 115 -39.82 10.69 -53.76
CA SER A 115 -39.35 11.17 -55.07
C SER A 115 -39.38 10.05 -56.12
N PHE A 116 -38.97 8.84 -55.75
CA PHE A 116 -39.06 7.66 -56.63
C PHE A 116 -40.51 7.33 -57.01
N SER A 117 -41.44 7.39 -56.04
CA SER A 117 -42.87 7.19 -56.30
C SER A 117 -43.46 8.25 -57.26
N ARG A 118 -42.97 9.50 -57.21
CA ARG A 118 -43.35 10.54 -58.18
C ARG A 118 -42.82 10.22 -59.59
N GLN A 119 -41.54 9.84 -59.70
CA GLN A 119 -40.93 9.44 -60.98
C GLN A 119 -41.64 8.23 -61.60
N GLU A 120 -42.02 7.24 -60.80
CA GLU A 120 -42.76 6.06 -61.29
C GLU A 120 -44.14 6.45 -61.86
N LYS A 121 -44.85 7.40 -61.22
CA LYS A 121 -46.13 7.91 -61.74
C LYS A 121 -45.96 8.65 -63.07
N GLU A 122 -44.93 9.47 -63.21
CA GLU A 122 -44.61 10.17 -64.47
C GLU A 122 -44.31 9.18 -65.60
N LEU A 123 -43.53 8.14 -65.31
CA LEU A 123 -43.17 7.10 -66.27
C LEU A 123 -44.39 6.30 -66.74
N ARG A 124 -45.33 5.98 -65.84
CA ARG A 124 -46.61 5.35 -66.20
C ARG A 124 -47.48 6.25 -67.08
N GLN A 125 -47.48 7.56 -66.85
CA GLN A 125 -48.21 8.51 -67.72
C GLN A 125 -47.59 8.56 -69.12
N ALA A 126 -46.25 8.57 -69.23
CA ALA A 126 -45.54 8.55 -70.51
C ALA A 126 -45.83 7.26 -71.31
N LEU A 127 -45.88 6.10 -70.63
CA LEU A 127 -46.27 4.83 -71.26
C LEU A 127 -47.72 4.85 -71.76
N ALA A 128 -48.63 5.48 -71.03
CA ALA A 128 -50.02 5.64 -71.45
C ALA A 128 -50.19 6.58 -72.66
N SER A 129 -49.31 7.58 -72.84
CA SER A 129 -49.28 8.39 -74.07
C SER A 129 -48.76 7.61 -75.28
N ASN A 130 -47.76 6.75 -75.08
CA ASN A 130 -47.22 5.92 -76.17
C ASN A 130 -48.26 4.94 -76.71
N SER A 131 -49.06 4.30 -75.85
CA SER A 131 -50.13 3.39 -76.31
C SER A 131 -51.24 4.12 -77.09
N LYS A 132 -51.51 5.40 -76.79
CA LYS A 132 -52.44 6.22 -77.58
C LYS A 132 -51.88 6.54 -78.97
N LEU A 133 -50.57 6.80 -79.07
CA LEU A 133 -49.89 7.02 -80.35
C LEU A 133 -49.90 5.75 -81.22
N GLU A 134 -49.61 4.59 -80.63
CA GLU A 134 -49.65 3.29 -81.33
C GLU A 134 -51.03 2.98 -81.92
N ASN A 135 -52.10 3.23 -81.16
CA ASN A 135 -53.48 3.07 -81.63
C ASN A 135 -53.83 4.02 -82.79
N SER A 136 -53.25 5.23 -82.78
CA SER A 136 -53.45 6.21 -83.86
C SER A 136 -52.72 5.78 -85.14
N LEU A 137 -51.54 5.18 -84.99
CA LEU A 137 -50.75 4.63 -86.08
C LEU A 137 -51.42 3.41 -86.72
N LYS A 138 -52.08 2.56 -85.90
CA LYS A 138 -52.89 1.44 -86.38
C LYS A 138 -54.10 1.90 -87.22
N LYS A 139 -54.84 2.91 -86.76
CA LYS A 139 -55.98 3.49 -87.51
C LYS A 139 -55.57 4.04 -88.88
N LEU A 140 -54.40 4.69 -88.97
CA LEU A 140 -53.86 5.18 -90.23
C LEU A 140 -53.51 4.04 -91.20
N LYS A 141 -53.00 2.92 -90.68
CA LYS A 141 -52.67 1.74 -91.47
C LYS A 141 -53.93 1.08 -92.06
N ASP A 142 -54.97 0.95 -91.26
CA ASP A 142 -56.25 0.37 -91.69
C ASP A 142 -56.92 1.24 -92.77
N SER A 143 -56.85 2.57 -92.65
CA SER A 143 -57.38 3.50 -93.67
C SER A 143 -56.64 3.41 -95.01
N ASN A 144 -55.32 3.22 -94.99
CA ASN A 144 -54.54 2.99 -96.22
C ASN A 144 -54.89 1.66 -96.91
N GLN A 145 -55.18 0.62 -96.13
CA GLN A 145 -55.65 -0.66 -96.69
C GLN A 145 -57.03 -0.51 -97.34
N GLU A 146 -57.93 0.27 -96.75
CA GLU A 146 -59.25 0.56 -97.32
C GLU A 146 -59.19 1.33 -98.64
N MET A 147 -58.25 2.27 -98.79
CA MET A 147 -57.99 2.95 -100.06
C MET A 147 -57.46 1.99 -101.14
N THR A 148 -56.68 0.98 -100.75
CA THR A 148 -56.12 -0.01 -101.68
C THR A 148 -57.22 -0.91 -102.27
N VAL A 149 -58.23 -1.28 -101.47
CA VAL A 149 -59.38 -2.06 -101.93
C VAL A 149 -60.26 -1.27 -102.90
N LYS A 150 -60.46 0.03 -102.68
CA LYS A 150 -61.21 0.90 -103.61
C LYS A 150 -60.53 1.06 -104.97
N ILE A 151 -59.20 1.00 -105.00
CA ILE A 151 -58.43 1.00 -106.27
C ILE A 151 -58.67 -0.29 -107.05
N GLN A 152 -58.72 -1.45 -106.37
CA GLN A 152 -59.03 -2.74 -106.99
C GLN A 152 -60.48 -2.85 -107.50
N GLU A 153 -61.45 -2.20 -106.84
CA GLU A 153 -62.84 -2.12 -107.30
C GLU A 153 -62.98 -1.30 -108.60
N LEU A 154 -62.22 -0.20 -108.73
CA LEU A 154 -62.15 0.59 -109.96
C LEU A 154 -61.52 -0.19 -111.12
N GLU A 155 -60.53 -1.05 -110.83
CA GLU A 155 -59.92 -1.95 -111.82
C GLU A 155 -60.91 -3.03 -112.31
N SER A 156 -61.74 -3.57 -111.41
CA SER A 156 -62.78 -4.56 -111.78
C SER A 156 -63.93 -3.97 -112.61
N SER A 157 -64.21 -2.67 -112.45
CA SER A 157 -65.23 -1.94 -113.22
C SER A 157 -64.79 -1.66 -114.67
N SER A 158 -63.48 -1.63 -114.92
CA SER A 158 -62.89 -1.51 -116.27
C SER A 158 -63.12 -2.77 -117.12
N CYS A 159 -63.29 -3.94 -116.49
CA CYS A 159 -63.39 -5.25 -117.14
C CYS A 159 -64.73 -5.52 -117.85
N GLN A 160 -65.78 -4.70 -117.64
CA GLN A 160 -67.09 -4.85 -118.28
C GLN A 160 -67.25 -4.10 -119.61
N LEU A 161 -66.35 -3.19 -119.96
CA LEU A 161 -66.43 -2.38 -121.20
C LEU A 161 -65.78 -3.05 -122.43
N GLN A 162 -65.35 -4.31 -122.29
CA GLN A 162 -64.54 -5.04 -123.28
C GLN A 162 -65.38 -5.95 -124.22
N LYS A 163 -66.66 -5.65 -124.45
CA LYS A 163 -67.60 -6.53 -125.20
C LYS A 163 -68.10 -6.05 -126.58
N THR A 164 -67.55 -5.00 -127.17
CA THR A 164 -67.92 -4.60 -128.55
C THR A 164 -66.69 -4.28 -129.39
N GLU A 165 -66.09 -5.37 -129.85
CA GLU A 165 -64.83 -5.48 -130.57
C GLU A 165 -65.05 -5.46 -132.10
N VAL A 166 -65.38 -4.29 -132.66
CA VAL A 166 -65.33 -4.08 -134.14
C VAL A 166 -64.55 -2.80 -134.53
N SER A 167 -64.11 -1.96 -133.59
CA SER A 167 -63.30 -0.78 -133.91
C SER A 167 -61.77 -1.04 -133.90
N HIS A 168 -61.33 -2.29 -133.72
CA HIS A 168 -59.95 -2.67 -133.38
C HIS A 168 -58.97 -2.85 -134.55
N GLN A 169 -59.09 -2.07 -135.62
CA GLN A 169 -58.04 -2.04 -136.66
C GLN A 169 -57.17 -0.77 -136.66
N GLU A 170 -57.54 0.28 -135.92
CA GLU A 170 -56.66 1.45 -135.67
C GLU A 170 -55.93 1.39 -134.32
N THR A 171 -56.39 0.55 -133.38
CA THR A 171 -55.84 0.45 -132.01
C THR A 171 -54.52 -0.33 -131.95
N ILE A 172 -54.28 -1.26 -132.88
CA ILE A 172 -53.09 -2.13 -132.90
C ILE A 172 -51.79 -1.32 -133.06
N TYR A 173 -51.83 -0.18 -133.75
CA TYR A 173 -50.67 0.70 -133.94
C TYR A 173 -50.38 1.57 -132.69
N ARG A 174 -51.42 2.00 -131.95
CA ARG A 174 -51.26 2.70 -130.66
C ARG A 174 -50.82 1.78 -129.53
N GLN A 175 -51.35 0.56 -129.48
CA GLN A 175 -51.01 -0.45 -128.47
C GLN A 175 -49.53 -0.86 -128.52
N GLY A 176 -48.88 -0.81 -129.69
CA GLY A 176 -47.44 -1.05 -129.82
C GLY A 176 -46.57 0.00 -129.09
N GLN A 177 -46.99 1.27 -129.07
CA GLN A 177 -46.29 2.34 -128.34
C GLN A 177 -46.59 2.28 -126.83
N GLU A 178 -47.81 1.91 -126.44
CA GLU A 178 -48.17 1.68 -125.05
C GLU A 178 -47.42 0.48 -124.45
N LEU A 179 -47.17 -0.58 -125.23
CA LEU A 179 -46.40 -1.75 -124.78
C LEU A 179 -44.92 -1.42 -124.52
N GLU A 180 -44.35 -0.45 -125.24
CA GLU A 180 -42.99 0.03 -124.98
C GLU A 180 -42.94 0.92 -123.72
N GLN A 181 -43.92 1.79 -123.52
CA GLN A 181 -44.07 2.58 -122.29
C GLN A 181 -44.31 1.68 -121.06
N LEU A 182 -45.12 0.63 -121.19
CA LEU A 182 -45.36 -0.35 -120.13
C LEU A 182 -44.11 -1.19 -119.83
N LYS A 183 -43.25 -1.46 -120.82
CA LYS A 183 -41.94 -2.11 -120.57
C LYS A 183 -40.98 -1.18 -119.83
N ALA A 184 -40.99 0.12 -120.13
CA ALA A 184 -40.21 1.11 -119.38
C ALA A 184 -40.71 1.23 -117.93
N GLN A 185 -42.03 1.35 -117.72
CA GLN A 185 -42.63 1.37 -116.39
C GLN A 185 -42.38 0.07 -115.61
N ARG A 186 -42.39 -1.09 -116.29
CA ARG A 186 -42.01 -2.36 -115.68
C ARG A 186 -40.55 -2.39 -115.25
N SER A 187 -39.63 -1.83 -116.05
CA SER A 187 -38.22 -1.72 -115.66
C SER A 187 -38.03 -0.83 -114.44
N GLU A 188 -38.74 0.30 -114.36
CA GLU A 188 -38.72 1.19 -113.18
C GLU A 188 -39.31 0.50 -111.95
N LEU A 189 -40.40 -0.26 -112.12
CA LEU A 189 -40.99 -1.06 -111.04
C LEU A 189 -40.08 -2.20 -110.60
N GLU A 190 -39.35 -2.85 -111.52
CA GLU A 190 -38.36 -3.88 -111.19
C GLU A 190 -37.16 -3.29 -110.43
N GLU A 191 -36.71 -2.07 -110.75
CA GLU A 191 -35.71 -1.36 -109.94
C GLU A 191 -36.23 -0.99 -108.55
N LEU A 192 -37.46 -0.47 -108.45
CA LEU A 192 -38.09 -0.18 -107.16
C LEU A 192 -38.29 -1.45 -106.32
N LEU A 193 -38.66 -2.58 -106.94
CA LEU A 193 -38.78 -3.86 -106.27
C LEU A 193 -37.43 -4.32 -105.72
N ARG A 194 -36.36 -4.25 -106.51
CA ARG A 194 -35.00 -4.56 -106.06
C ARG A 194 -34.56 -3.66 -104.90
N ALA A 195 -34.88 -2.37 -104.94
CA ALA A 195 -34.59 -1.45 -103.84
C ALA A 195 -35.35 -1.85 -102.56
N LYS A 196 -36.62 -2.24 -102.67
CA LYS A 196 -37.42 -2.73 -101.53
C LYS A 196 -36.94 -4.07 -100.98
N GLU A 197 -36.49 -4.98 -101.83
CA GLU A 197 -35.86 -6.24 -101.41
C GLU A 197 -34.56 -6.00 -100.63
N GLN A 198 -33.74 -5.03 -101.06
CA GLN A 198 -32.55 -4.62 -100.32
C GLN A 198 -32.89 -4.02 -98.95
N ASP A 199 -33.93 -3.19 -98.86
CA ASP A 199 -34.39 -2.65 -97.58
C ASP A 199 -34.96 -3.74 -96.66
N LEU A 200 -35.66 -4.73 -97.22
CA LEU A 200 -36.13 -5.90 -96.47
C LEU A 200 -34.94 -6.69 -95.91
N HIS A 201 -33.89 -6.92 -96.69
CA HIS A 201 -32.68 -7.58 -96.21
C HIS A 201 -31.97 -6.79 -95.10
N LYS A 202 -31.89 -5.46 -95.20
CA LYS A 202 -31.34 -4.61 -94.12
C LYS A 202 -32.17 -4.73 -92.84
N LEU A 203 -33.50 -4.72 -92.96
CA LEU A 203 -34.40 -4.89 -91.80
C LEU A 203 -34.29 -6.28 -91.18
N GLN A 204 -34.17 -7.34 -92.00
CA GLN A 204 -33.95 -8.70 -91.51
C GLN A 204 -32.62 -8.83 -90.74
N ASN A 205 -31.54 -8.22 -91.25
CA ASN A 205 -30.26 -8.20 -90.56
C ASN A 205 -30.32 -7.43 -89.22
N ASN A 206 -31.03 -6.29 -89.19
CA ASN A 206 -31.26 -5.55 -87.96
C ASN A 206 -32.08 -6.35 -86.95
N ASN A 207 -33.15 -7.02 -87.38
CA ASN A 207 -33.95 -7.88 -86.51
C ASN A 207 -33.12 -9.04 -85.94
N ARG A 208 -32.27 -9.67 -86.78
CA ARG A 208 -31.35 -10.71 -86.32
C ARG A 208 -30.35 -10.17 -85.29
N GLY A 209 -29.83 -8.95 -85.48
CA GLY A 209 -28.99 -8.27 -84.52
C GLY A 209 -29.71 -7.99 -83.19
N MET A 210 -30.96 -7.54 -83.23
CA MET A 210 -31.78 -7.36 -82.02
C MET A 210 -32.06 -8.69 -81.30
N THR A 211 -32.32 -9.77 -82.04
CA THR A 211 -32.51 -11.11 -81.44
C THR A 211 -31.28 -11.56 -80.68
N ILE A 212 -30.07 -11.39 -81.25
CA ILE A 212 -28.81 -11.70 -80.56
C ILE A 212 -28.66 -10.84 -79.31
N LYS A 213 -28.98 -9.53 -79.39
CA LYS A 213 -28.93 -8.61 -78.23
C LYS A 213 -29.88 -9.03 -77.11
N ILE A 214 -31.09 -9.48 -77.47
CA ILE A 214 -32.07 -9.99 -76.51
C ILE A 214 -31.53 -11.24 -75.81
N GLN A 215 -30.92 -12.17 -76.56
CA GLN A 215 -30.31 -13.38 -75.99
C GLN A 215 -29.14 -13.05 -75.06
N GLU A 216 -28.28 -12.08 -75.42
CA GLU A 216 -27.19 -11.58 -74.56
C GLU A 216 -27.74 -11.03 -73.24
N LEU A 217 -28.79 -10.20 -73.30
CA LEU A 217 -29.40 -9.61 -72.12
C LEU A 217 -30.10 -10.66 -71.24
N GLN A 218 -30.72 -11.68 -71.84
CA GLN A 218 -31.30 -12.81 -71.10
C GLN A 218 -30.24 -13.59 -70.34
N ALA A 219 -29.11 -13.93 -70.98
CA ALA A 219 -27.99 -14.61 -70.32
C ALA A 219 -27.39 -13.77 -69.17
N GLN A 220 -27.31 -12.44 -69.34
CA GLN A 220 -26.87 -11.54 -68.27
C GLN A 220 -27.87 -11.51 -67.10
N ALA A 221 -29.18 -11.52 -67.37
CA ALA A 221 -30.21 -11.57 -66.33
C ALA A 221 -30.18 -12.88 -65.54
N GLU A 222 -29.96 -14.02 -66.21
CA GLU A 222 -29.78 -15.32 -65.55
C GLU A 222 -28.53 -15.34 -64.66
N GLY A 223 -27.41 -14.77 -65.13
CA GLY A 223 -26.20 -14.63 -64.34
C GLY A 223 -26.37 -13.75 -63.09
N LEU A 224 -27.18 -12.68 -63.18
CA LEU A 224 -27.54 -11.86 -62.02
C LEU A 224 -28.48 -12.60 -61.06
N SER A 225 -29.41 -13.42 -61.57
CA SER A 225 -30.30 -14.25 -60.74
C SER A 225 -29.51 -15.24 -59.89
N HIS A 226 -28.55 -15.95 -60.48
CA HIS A 226 -27.69 -16.88 -59.72
C HIS A 226 -26.81 -16.17 -58.68
N LYS A 227 -26.31 -14.98 -59.00
CA LYS A 227 -25.58 -14.16 -58.00
C LYS A 227 -26.49 -13.73 -56.85
N ASN A 228 -27.75 -13.39 -57.15
CA ASN A 228 -28.73 -13.04 -56.13
C ASN A 228 -29.08 -14.25 -55.24
N GLU A 229 -29.27 -15.44 -55.82
CA GLU A 229 -29.50 -16.69 -55.08
C GLU A 229 -28.32 -17.04 -54.16
N ALA A 230 -27.07 -16.92 -54.65
CA ALA A 230 -25.88 -17.12 -53.84
C ALA A 230 -25.76 -16.10 -52.70
N GLY A 231 -26.11 -14.84 -52.96
CA GLY A 231 -26.22 -13.81 -51.94
C GLY A 231 -27.27 -14.15 -50.88
N GLN A 232 -28.44 -14.64 -51.30
CA GLN A 232 -29.52 -15.07 -50.42
C GLN A 232 -29.09 -16.23 -49.51
N GLN A 233 -28.37 -17.22 -50.05
CA GLN A 233 -27.81 -18.34 -49.28
C GLN A 233 -26.80 -17.86 -48.23
N THR A 234 -25.93 -16.91 -48.60
CA THR A 234 -24.96 -16.30 -47.68
C THR A 234 -25.66 -15.57 -46.54
N ILE A 235 -26.72 -14.81 -46.84
CA ILE A 235 -27.54 -14.13 -45.82
C ILE A 235 -28.20 -15.14 -44.88
N THR A 236 -28.76 -16.23 -45.40
CA THR A 236 -29.37 -17.26 -44.55
C THR A 236 -28.35 -17.95 -43.64
N HIS A 237 -27.13 -18.18 -44.12
CA HIS A 237 -26.06 -18.74 -43.31
C HIS A 237 -25.66 -17.79 -42.17
N GLN A 238 -25.47 -16.51 -42.48
CA GLN A 238 -25.16 -15.48 -41.47
C GLN A 238 -26.28 -15.33 -40.43
N GLN A 239 -27.55 -15.47 -40.85
CA GLN A 239 -28.68 -15.45 -39.91
C GLN A 239 -28.63 -16.64 -38.94
N GLN A 240 -28.27 -17.83 -39.40
CA GLN A 240 -28.11 -19.01 -38.53
C GLN A 240 -26.94 -18.85 -37.55
N GLU A 241 -25.81 -18.30 -37.99
CA GLU A 241 -24.68 -17.99 -37.11
C GLU A 241 -25.06 -16.97 -36.02
N LEU A 242 -25.81 -15.93 -36.39
CA LEU A 242 -26.33 -14.95 -35.42
C LEU A 242 -27.25 -15.60 -34.38
N GLU A 243 -28.13 -16.51 -34.80
CA GLU A 243 -28.99 -17.25 -33.86
C GLU A 243 -28.17 -18.11 -32.88
N GLN A 244 -27.11 -18.77 -33.35
CA GLN A 244 -26.22 -19.55 -32.48
C GLN A 244 -25.49 -18.66 -31.47
N ILE A 245 -24.98 -17.51 -31.91
CA ILE A 245 -24.32 -16.54 -31.02
C ILE A 245 -25.31 -16.00 -29.99
N LEU A 246 -26.55 -15.74 -30.37
CA LEU A 246 -27.60 -15.29 -29.45
C LEU A 246 -27.94 -16.36 -28.41
N ALA A 247 -27.98 -17.64 -28.80
CA ALA A 247 -28.19 -18.75 -27.86
C ALA A 247 -27.04 -18.86 -26.85
N GLN A 248 -25.78 -18.83 -27.32
CA GLN A 248 -24.59 -18.84 -26.44
C GLN A 248 -24.57 -17.65 -25.47
N ARG A 249 -24.96 -16.46 -25.95
CA ARG A 249 -25.06 -15.27 -25.10
C ARG A 249 -26.11 -15.42 -23.99
N LEU A 250 -27.20 -16.13 -24.27
CA LEU A 250 -28.27 -16.38 -23.30
C LEU A 250 -27.82 -17.37 -22.23
N GLU A 251 -27.08 -18.42 -22.61
CA GLU A 251 -26.45 -19.34 -21.65
C GLU A 251 -25.43 -18.62 -20.76
N LEU A 252 -24.53 -17.84 -21.34
CA LEU A 252 -23.56 -17.04 -20.58
C LEU A 252 -24.26 -16.09 -19.59
N ARG A 253 -25.34 -15.44 -19.99
CA ARG A 253 -26.13 -14.58 -19.10
C ARG A 253 -26.72 -15.36 -17.92
N ASN A 254 -27.18 -16.58 -18.12
CA ASN A 254 -27.69 -17.40 -17.03
C ASN A 254 -26.57 -17.80 -16.05
N THR A 255 -25.40 -18.20 -16.56
CA THR A 255 -24.24 -18.52 -15.71
C THR A 255 -23.76 -17.31 -14.92
N LEU A 256 -23.74 -16.11 -15.52
CA LEU A 256 -23.42 -14.87 -14.81
C LEU A 256 -24.40 -14.60 -13.67
N ARG A 257 -25.70 -14.79 -13.91
CA ARG A 257 -26.73 -14.62 -12.88
C ARG A 257 -26.56 -15.61 -11.71
N GLU A 258 -26.18 -16.85 -11.99
CA GLU A 258 -25.87 -17.84 -10.95
C GLU A 258 -24.65 -17.43 -10.13
N ARG A 259 -23.60 -16.91 -10.78
CA ARG A 259 -22.41 -16.40 -10.10
C ARG A 259 -22.69 -15.17 -9.25
N GLU A 260 -23.51 -14.23 -9.74
CA GLU A 260 -23.98 -13.07 -8.97
C GLU A 260 -24.70 -13.51 -7.69
N GLN A 261 -25.56 -14.54 -7.76
CA GLN A 261 -26.21 -15.10 -6.57
C GLN A 261 -25.22 -15.76 -5.59
N GLN A 262 -24.15 -16.38 -6.09
CA GLN A 262 -23.10 -16.93 -5.23
C GLN A 262 -22.31 -15.83 -4.53
N ILE A 263 -21.98 -14.75 -5.24
CA ILE A 263 -21.29 -13.59 -4.68
C ILE A 263 -22.15 -12.96 -3.58
N GLN A 264 -23.45 -12.76 -3.81
CA GLN A 264 -24.35 -12.22 -2.79
C GLN A 264 -24.35 -13.05 -1.50
N LYS A 265 -24.40 -14.39 -1.61
CA LYS A 265 -24.33 -15.27 -0.44
C LYS A 265 -23.01 -15.14 0.34
N LEU A 266 -21.90 -14.92 -0.37
CA LEU A 266 -20.60 -14.69 0.26
C LEU A 266 -20.52 -13.30 0.92
N GLU A 267 -21.13 -12.29 0.32
CA GLU A 267 -21.24 -10.95 0.91
C GLU A 267 -22.05 -10.97 2.20
N ASP A 268 -23.21 -11.64 2.21
CA ASP A 268 -24.03 -11.80 3.40
C ASP A 268 -23.25 -12.53 4.51
N ALA A 269 -22.49 -13.58 4.16
CA ALA A 269 -21.64 -14.30 5.12
C ALA A 269 -20.48 -13.44 5.66
N ASN A 270 -19.90 -12.56 4.83
CA ASN A 270 -18.87 -11.63 5.27
C ASN A 270 -19.43 -10.53 6.19
N GLN A 271 -20.66 -10.07 5.95
CA GLN A 271 -21.35 -9.15 6.86
C GLN A 271 -21.58 -9.81 8.22
N ASP A 272 -22.04 -11.06 8.25
CA ASP A 272 -22.20 -11.85 9.49
C ASP A 272 -20.87 -12.09 10.24
N MET A 273 -19.76 -12.27 9.51
CA MET A 273 -18.44 -12.38 10.14
C MET A 273 -17.99 -11.03 10.72
N THR A 274 -18.29 -9.94 10.03
CA THR A 274 -17.94 -8.58 10.47
C THR A 274 -18.68 -8.21 11.74
N THR A 275 -19.97 -8.54 11.86
CA THR A 275 -20.73 -8.31 13.09
C THR A 275 -20.18 -9.12 14.26
N LYS A 276 -19.81 -10.40 14.04
CA LYS A 276 -19.13 -11.21 15.07
C LYS A 276 -17.79 -10.64 15.51
N ILE A 277 -17.00 -10.09 14.59
CA ILE A 277 -15.73 -9.42 14.93
C ILE A 277 -16.00 -8.20 15.81
N GLN A 278 -17.00 -7.37 15.47
CA GLN A 278 -17.37 -6.22 16.30
C GLN A 278 -17.83 -6.64 17.70
N GLU A 279 -18.61 -7.71 17.82
CA GLU A 279 -18.99 -8.28 19.12
C GLU A 279 -17.75 -8.72 19.92
N LEU A 280 -16.81 -9.44 19.31
CA LEU A 280 -15.56 -9.84 19.95
C LEU A 280 -14.69 -8.64 20.36
N GLU A 281 -14.63 -7.59 19.56
CA GLU A 281 -13.91 -6.36 19.87
C GLU A 281 -14.51 -5.64 21.08
N SER A 282 -15.84 -5.53 21.14
CA SER A 282 -16.54 -4.97 22.30
C SER A 282 -16.26 -5.78 23.58
N GLY A 283 -16.30 -7.11 23.49
CA GLY A 283 -15.93 -7.99 24.61
C GLY A 283 -14.47 -7.81 25.05
N LEU A 284 -13.54 -7.64 24.10
CA LEU A 284 -12.13 -7.36 24.41
C LEU A 284 -11.94 -6.00 25.09
N GLN A 285 -12.71 -4.98 24.72
CA GLN A 285 -12.66 -3.67 25.39
C GLN A 285 -13.14 -3.76 26.83
N GLU A 286 -14.19 -4.54 27.11
CA GLU A 286 -14.66 -4.79 28.48
C GLU A 286 -13.59 -5.52 29.31
N LEU A 287 -12.96 -6.55 28.75
CA LEU A 287 -11.87 -7.26 29.42
C LEU A 287 -10.66 -6.36 29.69
N LYS A 288 -10.34 -5.42 28.79
CA LYS A 288 -9.29 -4.41 29.02
C LYS A 288 -9.61 -3.50 30.21
N LYS A 289 -10.85 -3.01 30.31
CA LYS A 289 -11.30 -2.20 31.46
C LYS A 289 -11.21 -2.97 32.78
N ILE A 290 -11.59 -4.25 32.77
CA ILE A 290 -11.45 -5.14 33.94
C ILE A 290 -9.98 -5.34 34.30
N LYS A 291 -9.09 -5.49 33.31
CA LYS A 291 -7.65 -5.61 33.55
C LYS A 291 -7.05 -4.33 34.16
N GLU A 292 -7.40 -3.17 33.63
CA GLU A 292 -6.90 -1.86 34.12
C GLU A 292 -7.35 -1.61 35.57
N SER A 293 -8.64 -1.80 35.87
CA SER A 293 -9.15 -1.70 37.25
C SER A 293 -8.51 -2.72 38.21
N SER A 294 -8.22 -3.93 37.73
CA SER A 294 -7.49 -4.94 38.51
C SER A 294 -6.01 -4.55 38.75
N GLN A 295 -5.38 -3.89 37.80
CA GLN A 295 -4.00 -3.41 37.95
C GLN A 295 -3.91 -2.19 38.89
N GLU A 296 -4.89 -1.29 38.85
CA GLU A 296 -5.01 -0.19 39.81
C GLU A 296 -5.20 -0.68 41.24
N THR A 297 -6.07 -1.67 41.44
CA THR A 297 -6.27 -2.29 42.77
C THR A 297 -5.01 -2.99 43.27
N LEU A 298 -4.26 -3.66 42.41
CA LEU A 298 -3.00 -4.30 42.77
C LEU A 298 -1.91 -3.27 43.14
N SER A 299 -1.83 -2.16 42.42
CA SER A 299 -0.91 -1.05 42.73
C SER A 299 -1.25 -0.40 44.09
N ARG A 300 -2.54 -0.19 44.38
CA ARG A 300 -2.98 0.28 45.71
C ARG A 300 -2.58 -0.68 46.82
N GLN A 301 -2.77 -1.98 46.62
CA GLN A 301 -2.37 -3.00 47.60
C GLN A 301 -0.84 -3.05 47.79
N GLN A 302 -0.06 -2.85 46.74
CA GLN A 302 1.41 -2.78 46.85
C GLN A 302 1.87 -1.56 47.65
N GLN A 303 1.28 -0.39 47.42
CA GLN A 303 1.56 0.81 48.22
C GLN A 303 1.19 0.63 49.70
N GLU A 304 0.06 -0.02 49.99
CA GLU A 304 -0.36 -0.33 51.36
C GLU A 304 0.61 -1.30 52.05
N LEU A 305 1.09 -2.33 51.34
CA LEU A 305 2.12 -3.24 51.84
C LEU A 305 3.45 -2.53 52.11
N GLU A 306 3.84 -1.57 51.25
CA GLU A 306 5.06 -0.77 51.44
C GLU A 306 4.94 0.10 52.69
N GLN A 307 3.80 0.76 52.89
CA GLN A 307 3.52 1.53 54.12
C GLN A 307 3.55 0.64 55.37
N LEU A 308 2.92 -0.54 55.34
CA LEU A 308 2.95 -1.49 56.45
C LEU A 308 4.37 -2.00 56.72
N THR A 309 5.22 -2.11 55.69
CA THR A 309 6.62 -2.51 55.83
C THR A 309 7.43 -1.43 56.54
N ILE A 310 7.23 -0.16 56.17
CA ILE A 310 7.85 1.00 56.84
C ILE A 310 7.39 1.08 58.31
N GLN A 311 6.09 0.94 58.56
CA GLN A 311 5.56 0.92 59.93
C GLN A 311 6.14 -0.23 60.76
N ARG A 312 6.32 -1.40 60.15
CA ARG A 312 6.95 -2.54 60.80
C ARG A 312 8.43 -2.29 61.10
N SER A 313 9.18 -1.62 60.22
CA SER A 313 10.57 -1.25 60.52
C SER A 313 10.64 -0.24 61.68
N GLU A 314 9.79 0.77 61.68
CA GLU A 314 9.73 1.75 62.78
C GLU A 314 9.38 1.10 64.12
N LEU A 315 8.44 0.15 64.13
CA LEU A 315 8.09 -0.63 65.32
C LEU A 315 9.26 -1.51 65.80
N ASN A 316 10.01 -2.12 64.87
CA ASN A 316 11.19 -2.91 65.24
C ASN A 316 12.32 -2.04 65.81
N ASP A 317 12.53 -0.85 65.27
CA ASP A 317 13.54 0.09 65.78
C ASP A 317 13.18 0.55 67.19
N LYS A 318 11.91 0.90 67.43
CA LYS A 318 11.39 1.21 68.78
C LYS A 318 11.56 0.05 69.74
N LEU A 319 11.31 -1.18 69.28
CA LEU A 319 11.47 -2.37 70.11
C LEU A 319 12.94 -2.57 70.50
N LYS A 320 13.86 -2.34 69.57
CA LYS A 320 15.30 -2.40 69.83
C LYS A 320 15.76 -1.32 70.82
N GLU A 321 15.26 -0.09 70.69
CA GLU A 321 15.55 0.98 71.66
C GLU A 321 15.08 0.63 73.07
N LEU A 322 13.89 0.01 73.19
CA LEU A 322 13.37 -0.47 74.48
C LEU A 322 14.20 -1.64 75.03
N GLU A 323 14.67 -2.56 74.19
CA GLU A 323 15.58 -3.63 74.58
C GLU A 323 16.91 -3.07 75.12
N ASP A 324 17.51 -2.10 74.42
CA ASP A 324 18.74 -1.43 74.85
C ASP A 324 18.53 -0.67 76.17
N ALA A 325 17.38 -0.02 76.35
CA ALA A 325 17.02 0.65 77.59
C ALA A 325 16.86 -0.36 78.75
N ASN A 326 16.21 -1.51 78.52
CA ASN A 326 16.08 -2.57 79.51
C ASN A 326 17.45 -3.17 79.90
N GLN A 327 18.35 -3.36 78.94
CA GLN A 327 19.73 -3.79 79.22
C GLN A 327 20.46 -2.76 80.09
N ARG A 328 20.35 -1.46 79.78
CA ARG A 328 20.93 -0.39 80.60
C ARG A 328 20.36 -0.36 82.01
N MET A 329 19.05 -0.53 82.16
CA MET A 329 18.42 -0.63 83.48
C MET A 329 18.91 -1.85 84.24
N THR A 330 19.09 -2.99 83.57
CA THR A 330 19.64 -4.21 84.19
C THR A 330 21.07 -3.98 84.70
N ILE A 331 21.95 -3.39 83.88
CA ILE A 331 23.31 -3.01 84.30
C ILE A 331 23.26 -2.04 85.50
N LYS A 332 22.33 -1.07 85.49
CA LYS A 332 22.18 -0.13 86.60
C LYS A 332 21.70 -0.80 87.88
N ILE A 333 20.80 -1.77 87.78
CA ILE A 333 20.36 -2.59 88.91
C ILE A 333 21.54 -3.39 89.47
N GLU A 334 22.32 -4.06 88.62
CA GLU A 334 23.52 -4.79 89.05
C GLU A 334 24.55 -3.87 89.73
N GLU A 335 24.75 -2.66 89.20
CA GLU A 335 25.61 -1.65 89.79
C GLU A 335 25.10 -1.19 91.16
N LEU A 336 23.80 -0.90 91.29
CA LEU A 336 23.18 -0.54 92.56
C LEU A 336 23.24 -1.70 93.58
N GLU A 337 23.05 -2.94 93.15
CA GLU A 337 23.22 -4.13 93.99
C GLU A 337 24.66 -4.28 94.49
N SER A 338 25.66 -3.97 93.65
CA SER A 338 27.07 -3.96 94.05
C SER A 338 27.36 -2.87 95.10
N GLN A 339 26.76 -1.67 94.94
CA GLN A 339 26.87 -0.57 95.89
C GLN A 339 26.19 -0.93 97.23
N LEU A 340 25.02 -1.58 97.19
CA LEU A 340 24.33 -2.08 98.39
C LEU A 340 25.15 -3.13 99.15
N LYS A 341 25.84 -4.03 98.43
CA LYS A 341 26.77 -4.99 99.06
C LYS A 341 27.93 -4.30 99.75
N ALA A 342 28.48 -3.22 99.17
CA ALA A 342 29.56 -2.46 99.80
C ALA A 342 29.10 -1.75 101.10
N VAL A 343 27.92 -1.11 101.08
CA VAL A 343 27.34 -0.46 102.27
C VAL A 343 27.07 -1.45 103.40
N ASN A 344 26.69 -2.69 103.08
CA ASN A 344 26.52 -3.74 104.10
C ASN A 344 27.83 -4.19 104.77
N VAL A 345 28.99 -3.99 104.14
CA VAL A 345 30.30 -4.26 104.76
C VAL A 345 30.66 -3.16 105.75
N ASP A 346 30.32 -1.91 105.47
CA ASP A 346 30.53 -0.79 106.40
C ASP A 346 29.62 -0.89 107.65
N ASN A 347 28.41 -1.44 107.50
CA ASN A 347 27.50 -1.73 108.62
C ASN A 347 28.00 -2.84 109.58
N ALA A 348 28.97 -3.66 109.17
CA ALA A 348 29.56 -4.69 110.03
C ALA A 348 30.52 -4.06 111.07
N ALA A 349 31.17 -2.93 110.74
CA ALA A 349 32.03 -2.19 111.66
C ALA A 349 31.23 -1.51 112.78
N ASP A 350 30.02 -1.03 112.48
CA ASP A 350 29.13 -0.40 113.45
C ASP A 350 28.48 -1.42 114.42
N GLN A 351 28.33 -2.69 114.01
CA GLN A 351 27.85 -3.77 114.90
C GLN A 351 28.89 -4.20 115.95
N GLU A 352 30.19 -4.16 115.65
CA GLU A 352 31.25 -4.43 116.65
C GLU A 352 31.34 -3.33 117.71
N LEU A 353 31.07 -2.07 117.35
CA LEU A 353 31.10 -0.94 118.28
C LEU A 353 29.91 -1.00 119.28
N LEU A 354 28.73 -1.42 118.81
CA LEU A 354 27.53 -1.61 119.62
C LEU A 354 27.71 -2.77 120.64
N GLY A 355 28.41 -3.84 120.25
CA GLY A 355 28.71 -4.96 121.14
C GLY A 355 29.62 -4.60 122.31
N ARG A 356 30.61 -3.71 122.09
CA ARG A 356 31.49 -3.22 123.18
C ARG A 356 30.72 -2.36 124.18
N GLN A 357 29.82 -1.50 123.71
CA GLN A 357 28.99 -0.67 124.58
C GLN A 357 27.98 -1.47 125.41
N GLN A 358 27.47 -2.59 124.90
CA GLN A 358 26.60 -3.49 125.67
C GLN A 358 27.34 -4.23 126.80
N GLN A 359 28.61 -4.56 126.60
CA GLN A 359 29.43 -5.24 127.60
C GLN A 359 29.80 -4.34 128.79
N GLU A 360 30.06 -3.05 128.54
CA GLU A 360 30.29 -2.05 129.60
C GLU A 360 29.02 -1.77 130.44
N LEU A 361 27.84 -1.83 129.81
CA LEU A 361 26.55 -1.64 130.48
C LEU A 361 26.21 -2.79 131.44
N GLU A 362 26.49 -4.04 131.06
CA GLU A 362 26.30 -5.21 131.93
C GLU A 362 27.23 -5.20 133.15
N GLN A 363 28.46 -4.70 132.98
CA GLN A 363 29.43 -4.59 134.07
C GLN A 363 28.95 -3.59 135.15
N ALA A 364 28.41 -2.44 134.72
CA ALA A 364 27.81 -1.43 135.60
C ALA A 364 26.53 -1.91 136.32
N LEU A 365 25.73 -2.77 135.68
CA LEU A 365 24.55 -3.37 136.32
C LEU A 365 24.90 -4.36 137.43
N SER A 366 26.02 -5.10 137.30
CA SER A 366 26.50 -6.01 138.35
C SER A 366 27.05 -5.28 139.59
N GLU A 367 27.57 -4.06 139.40
CA GLU A 367 28.03 -3.22 140.52
C GLU A 367 26.85 -2.60 141.28
N ASN A 368 25.79 -2.23 140.57
CA ASN A 368 24.55 -1.74 141.20
C ASN A 368 23.85 -2.80 142.06
N SER A 369 23.87 -4.08 141.67
CA SER A 369 23.27 -5.14 142.50
C SER A 369 24.01 -5.34 143.82
N LYS A 370 25.34 -5.21 143.83
CA LYS A 370 26.17 -5.31 145.04
C LYS A 370 25.92 -4.15 146.01
N LEU A 371 25.74 -2.94 145.50
CA LEU A 371 25.38 -1.77 146.30
C LEU A 371 23.95 -1.88 146.89
N GLN A 372 23.05 -2.58 146.21
CA GLN A 372 21.68 -2.82 146.68
C GLN A 372 21.61 -3.83 147.83
N ASP A 373 22.48 -4.85 147.83
CA ASP A 373 22.61 -5.81 148.93
C ASP A 373 23.20 -5.17 150.21
N ASP A 374 24.15 -4.25 150.07
CA ASP A 374 24.72 -3.47 151.18
C ASP A 374 23.69 -2.52 151.82
N LEU A 375 22.75 -2.00 151.02
CA LEU A 375 21.67 -1.12 151.48
C LEU A 375 20.63 -1.88 152.32
N GLN A 376 20.27 -3.12 151.92
CA GLN A 376 19.38 -3.99 152.70
C GLN A 376 20.00 -4.49 154.01
N ALA A 377 21.33 -4.64 154.08
CA ALA A 377 22.04 -4.97 155.31
C ALA A 377 22.01 -3.81 156.32
N LYS A 378 22.07 -2.56 155.84
CA LYS A 378 21.98 -1.36 156.68
C LYS A 378 20.55 -1.09 157.20
N GLU A 379 19.52 -1.37 156.41
CA GLU A 379 18.12 -1.25 156.85
C GLU A 379 17.75 -2.20 157.99
N LYS A 380 18.31 -3.43 158.00
CA LYS A 380 18.13 -4.39 159.11
C LYS A 380 18.83 -3.97 160.41
N GLN A 381 19.87 -3.13 160.34
CA GLN A 381 20.50 -2.52 161.52
C GLN A 381 19.67 -1.33 162.06
N LEU A 382 19.02 -0.58 161.17
CA LEU A 382 18.14 0.55 161.53
C LEU A 382 16.90 0.09 162.32
N HIS A 383 16.31 -1.06 161.93
CA HIS A 383 15.10 -1.56 162.57
C HIS A 383 15.31 -2.04 164.03
N LYS A 384 16.53 -2.48 164.38
CA LYS A 384 16.92 -2.83 165.77
C LYS A 384 17.17 -1.61 166.64
N LEU A 385 17.56 -0.48 166.07
CA LEU A 385 17.77 0.79 166.78
C LEU A 385 16.45 1.52 167.08
N GLN A 386 15.41 1.32 166.25
CA GLN A 386 14.08 1.89 166.47
C GLN A 386 13.32 1.23 167.63
N GLU A 387 13.66 -0.01 168.02
CA GLU A 387 13.06 -0.71 169.16
C GLU A 387 13.59 -0.18 170.51
N VAL A 388 14.86 0.24 170.56
CA VAL A 388 15.47 0.87 171.74
C VAL A 388 14.94 2.29 171.95
N LEU A 389 14.59 3.00 170.87
CA LEU A 389 14.11 4.40 170.92
C LEU A 389 12.74 4.57 171.58
N LYS A 390 11.93 3.51 171.63
CA LYS A 390 10.63 3.48 172.31
C LYS A 390 10.75 3.32 173.83
N SER A 391 11.91 2.86 174.31
CA SER A 391 12.22 2.73 175.74
C SER A 391 12.93 3.96 176.28
N THR A 392 13.64 4.69 175.41
CA THR A 392 14.20 5.99 175.72
C THR A 392 13.13 7.05 175.51
N GLN A 393 12.45 7.30 176.62
CA GLN A 393 12.26 8.65 177.11
C GLN A 393 10.89 9.30 176.78
N ASP A 394 9.78 8.70 177.16
CA ASP A 394 9.22 8.70 178.52
C ASP A 394 9.92 9.51 179.67
N GLU A 395 11.14 10.02 179.48
CA GLU A 395 11.85 11.03 180.28
C GLU A 395 11.72 12.43 179.63
N PHE A 396 11.43 12.55 178.33
CA PHE A 396 11.35 13.85 177.62
C PHE A 396 10.05 14.62 177.90
N LYS A 397 9.00 13.95 178.41
CA LYS A 397 7.77 14.59 178.94
C LYS A 397 8.01 15.52 180.14
N LYS A 398 9.26 15.65 180.60
CA LYS A 398 9.68 16.55 181.68
C LYS A 398 10.37 17.83 181.18
N LEU A 399 10.71 17.93 179.89
CA LEU A 399 11.49 19.04 179.28
C LEU A 399 10.66 20.01 178.41
N GLU A 400 9.34 19.80 178.39
CA GLU A 400 8.35 20.56 177.64
C GLU A 400 8.00 21.94 178.27
N SER A 401 8.66 22.35 179.37
CA SER A 401 8.35 23.61 180.06
C SER A 401 9.21 24.83 179.67
N ASP A 402 10.34 24.67 178.97
CA ASP A 402 11.40 25.70 179.03
C ASP A 402 11.74 26.50 177.75
N LYS A 403 11.02 26.43 176.62
CA LYS A 403 11.47 27.14 175.38
C LYS A 403 10.44 27.93 174.56
N GLN A 404 9.31 28.32 175.13
CA GLN A 404 8.37 29.26 174.51
C GLN A 404 8.90 30.72 174.37
N GLU A 405 10.18 30.99 174.59
CA GLU A 405 10.76 32.34 174.63
C GLU A 405 11.43 32.86 173.33
N LEU A 406 11.68 32.03 172.31
CA LEU A 406 12.59 32.43 171.21
C LEU A 406 11.94 32.92 169.89
N GLU A 407 10.62 33.11 169.85
CA GLU A 407 9.85 33.36 168.60
C GLU A 407 9.72 34.85 168.17
N LYS A 408 10.51 35.79 168.69
CA LYS A 408 10.28 37.24 168.48
C LYS A 408 11.15 38.00 167.46
N THR A 409 12.00 37.39 166.63
CA THR A 409 13.17 38.15 166.08
C THR A 409 13.45 38.27 164.57
N LYS A 410 12.64 37.88 163.55
CA LYS A 410 13.20 38.01 162.16
C LYS A 410 12.35 38.28 160.92
N GLU A 411 11.23 38.98 161.01
CA GLU A 411 10.47 39.51 159.84
C GLU A 411 11.15 40.67 159.06
N SER A 412 12.45 40.95 159.24
CA SER A 412 13.04 42.25 158.88
C SER A 412 13.63 42.42 157.45
N ASN A 413 13.86 41.39 156.62
CA ASN A 413 14.85 41.52 155.52
C ASN A 413 14.36 41.19 154.07
N GLN A 414 13.17 41.63 153.64
CA GLN A 414 12.58 41.28 152.33
C GLN A 414 12.48 42.37 151.22
N GLU A 415 13.01 43.59 151.35
CA GLU A 415 12.59 44.71 150.47
C GLU A 415 13.50 45.10 149.27
N ASN A 416 14.70 44.54 149.07
CA ASN A 416 15.73 45.23 148.26
C ASN A 416 15.95 44.85 146.76
N ILE A 417 15.20 43.96 146.10
CA ILE A 417 15.60 43.45 144.74
C ILE A 417 14.44 43.44 143.72
N LEU A 418 14.02 44.62 143.21
CA LEU A 418 12.94 44.74 142.21
C LEU A 418 13.15 45.84 141.12
N ARG A 419 14.39 46.27 140.80
CA ARG A 419 14.62 47.48 139.96
C ARG A 419 15.31 47.35 138.58
N LEU A 420 15.59 46.17 137.99
CA LEU A 420 16.49 46.09 136.81
C LEU A 420 15.96 45.32 135.55
N GLN A 421 14.76 45.63 135.02
CA GLN A 421 14.17 44.98 133.82
C GLN A 421 13.61 45.92 132.71
N GLN A 422 14.41 46.71 131.96
CA GLN A 422 13.82 47.58 130.88
C GLN A 422 14.63 47.79 129.59
N GLY A 423 15.45 46.83 129.17
CA GLY A 423 16.48 46.97 128.12
C GLY A 423 16.07 47.13 126.65
N LEU A 424 15.81 46.06 125.89
CA LEU A 424 16.07 46.16 124.43
C LEU A 424 15.10 45.38 123.53
N LYS A 425 14.17 46.12 122.91
CA LYS A 425 13.09 45.65 122.00
C LYS A 425 13.16 46.25 120.57
N GLU A 426 14.25 46.89 120.12
CA GLU A 426 14.19 47.83 118.98
C GLU A 426 14.63 47.34 117.56
N ALA A 427 15.14 46.13 117.34
CA ALA A 427 15.86 45.80 116.09
C ALA A 427 15.06 45.10 114.95
N HIS A 428 13.74 45.29 114.78
CA HIS A 428 12.89 44.39 113.95
C HIS A 428 12.18 44.93 112.68
N ILE A 429 12.47 46.12 112.10
CA ILE A 429 11.55 46.71 111.07
C ILE A 429 12.21 47.43 109.86
N GLN A 430 13.01 46.82 108.96
CA GLN A 430 13.49 47.58 107.76
C GLN A 430 13.62 46.89 106.38
N ASN A 431 13.39 45.59 106.15
CA ASN A 431 13.86 44.96 104.88
C ASN A 431 12.81 44.30 103.96
N SER A 432 11.51 44.63 104.07
CA SER A 432 10.43 43.96 103.30
C SER A 432 9.90 44.69 102.05
N GLU A 433 10.50 45.80 101.59
CA GLU A 433 9.88 46.70 100.57
C GLU A 433 10.31 46.51 99.10
N LEU A 434 11.31 45.69 98.75
CA LEU A 434 11.81 45.55 97.36
C LEU A 434 10.93 44.70 96.42
N LYS A 435 9.64 44.56 96.72
CA LYS A 435 8.68 43.66 96.04
C LYS A 435 7.83 44.32 94.93
N ASN A 436 8.12 45.55 94.52
CA ASN A 436 7.17 46.35 93.70
C ASN A 436 7.61 46.78 92.28
N THR A 437 8.81 46.48 91.78
CA THR A 437 9.29 47.00 90.46
C THR A 437 9.11 46.04 89.27
N LEU A 438 8.25 45.02 89.40
CA LEU A 438 8.06 43.93 88.44
C LEU A 438 6.76 44.07 87.60
N LYS A 439 6.31 45.30 87.27
CA LYS A 439 5.01 45.49 86.58
C LYS A 439 4.97 46.52 85.44
N GLU A 440 6.08 47.12 85.02
CA GLU A 440 6.04 48.28 84.10
C GLU A 440 6.60 48.08 82.68
N GLN A 441 7.18 46.92 82.29
CA GLN A 441 7.86 46.79 80.98
C GLN A 441 7.31 45.74 80.00
N GLU A 442 6.09 45.23 80.22
CA GLU A 442 5.40 44.29 79.30
C GLU A 442 4.48 44.97 78.25
N GLN A 443 4.55 46.28 78.01
CA GLN A 443 3.61 46.96 77.10
C GLN A 443 4.24 47.84 75.99
N GLU A 444 5.55 47.74 75.76
CA GLU A 444 6.16 48.40 74.60
C GLU A 444 6.39 47.47 73.40
N ILE A 445 5.38 47.42 72.53
CA ILE A 445 5.56 47.62 71.07
C ILE A 445 5.97 46.33 70.33
N GLU A 446 5.09 45.47 69.80
CA GLU A 446 3.72 45.60 69.24
C GLU A 446 3.51 46.76 68.24
N LYS A 447 4.57 47.43 67.76
CA LYS A 447 4.48 48.48 66.72
C LYS A 447 5.42 48.33 65.52
N LEU A 448 5.97 47.15 65.21
CA LEU A 448 6.86 47.02 64.04
C LEU A 448 6.56 45.84 63.11
N GLU A 449 5.31 45.37 63.09
CA GLU A 449 4.75 44.58 61.98
C GLU A 449 4.11 45.50 60.92
N ALA A 450 4.90 46.34 60.24
CA ALA A 450 4.44 47.12 59.07
C ALA A 450 5.62 47.73 58.26
N LYS A 451 6.55 46.88 57.81
CA LYS A 451 7.44 47.15 56.66
C LYS A 451 7.46 45.90 55.78
N GLU A 452 6.31 45.47 55.28
CA GLU A 452 5.94 45.70 53.88
C GLU A 452 7.12 45.40 52.93
N ARG A 453 7.17 44.22 52.31
CA ARG A 453 6.43 43.92 51.07
C ARG A 453 6.42 45.09 50.08
N ALA A 454 7.59 45.47 49.57
CA ALA A 454 7.79 45.88 48.18
C ALA A 454 9.24 46.27 47.98
N THR A 455 9.98 45.52 47.16
CA THR A 455 10.86 46.05 46.09
C THR A 455 11.76 44.93 45.56
N SER A 456 11.20 44.22 44.59
CA SER A 456 11.96 43.54 43.55
C SER A 456 12.86 44.54 42.79
N ILE A 457 13.99 44.02 42.30
CA ILE A 457 14.77 44.48 41.13
C ILE A 457 15.79 45.62 41.36
N LYS A 458 17.05 45.20 41.54
CA LYS A 458 18.27 45.54 40.76
C LYS A 458 19.38 44.63 41.29
N LEU A 459 19.71 43.52 40.64
CA LEU A 459 20.64 43.42 39.51
C LEU A 459 22.01 44.05 39.82
N LYS A 460 23.05 43.19 39.74
CA LYS A 460 24.52 43.38 39.90
C LYS A 460 24.99 43.07 41.32
N GLU A 461 25.72 42.00 41.60
CA GLU A 461 26.74 41.26 40.84
C GLU A 461 26.37 39.75 40.79
N SER A 462 26.42 38.94 39.73
CA SER A 462 27.31 38.84 38.57
C SER A 462 28.79 38.87 38.92
N GLU A 463 29.25 37.88 39.70
CA GLU A 463 30.59 37.30 39.57
C GLU A 463 30.66 36.00 40.39
N ASP A 464 31.27 34.98 39.78
CA ASP A 464 31.54 33.61 40.26
C ASP A 464 30.49 32.53 39.94
N LEU A 465 30.36 32.17 38.66
CA LEU A 465 31.15 31.11 37.98
C LEU A 465 30.98 29.73 38.63
N ASN A 466 30.24 28.85 37.98
CA ASN A 466 30.82 27.99 36.92
C ASN A 466 31.95 27.09 37.41
N GLU A 467 31.74 26.41 38.54
CA GLU A 467 32.70 25.40 39.00
C GLU A 467 32.03 24.21 39.69
N ARG A 468 31.08 23.57 39.01
CA ARG A 468 30.66 22.18 39.33
C ARG A 468 29.90 21.43 38.23
N LEU A 469 29.73 22.04 37.05
CA LEU A 469 29.37 21.38 35.78
C LEU A 469 30.64 20.91 35.02
N ALA A 470 31.63 20.42 35.77
CA ALA A 470 32.95 20.01 35.29
C ALA A 470 33.52 18.87 36.14
N ARG A 471 32.75 17.78 36.32
CA ARG A 471 33.25 16.48 36.80
C ARG A 471 32.52 15.31 36.12
N GLU A 472 32.31 15.48 34.81
CA GLU A 472 32.04 14.40 33.87
C GLU A 472 33.00 14.69 32.72
N VAL A 473 33.97 13.80 32.52
CA VAL A 473 35.13 13.90 31.61
C VAL A 473 36.44 14.35 32.29
N ASP A 474 37.32 13.34 32.46
CA ASP A 474 38.78 13.39 32.44
C ASP A 474 39.59 13.61 33.74
N ALA A 475 39.72 12.54 34.50
CA ALA A 475 41.05 12.06 34.90
C ALA A 475 41.38 10.82 34.04
N GLN A 476 42.53 10.66 33.39
CA GLN A 476 43.75 11.44 33.33
C GLN A 476 44.54 10.94 32.09
N LYS A 477 45.02 11.89 31.30
CA LYS A 477 46.01 11.71 30.23
C LYS A 477 47.41 11.48 30.83
N VAL A 478 48.32 10.87 30.05
CA VAL A 478 49.57 11.47 29.55
C VAL A 478 50.58 10.37 29.18
N VAL A 479 50.98 10.34 27.91
CA VAL A 479 52.33 10.49 27.33
C VAL A 479 52.09 10.35 25.81
N ILE A 480 51.96 11.44 25.03
CA ILE A 480 53.06 12.22 24.40
C ILE A 480 53.76 11.37 23.31
N SER A 481 53.91 11.75 22.04
CA SER A 481 53.62 12.98 21.27
C SER A 481 54.01 12.74 19.81
N GLU A 482 53.66 13.72 18.97
CA GLU A 482 54.35 14.12 17.74
C GLU A 482 53.85 13.65 16.36
N LEU A 483 52.79 14.34 15.94
CA LEU A 483 52.83 15.39 14.91
C LEU A 483 53.11 15.04 13.43
N LYS A 484 52.13 15.49 12.64
CA LYS A 484 52.21 16.14 11.31
C LYS A 484 52.29 15.20 10.10
N LYS A 485 51.16 14.99 9.43
CA LYS A 485 50.54 15.82 8.35
C LYS A 485 51.14 15.48 6.98
N GLU A 486 50.40 14.79 6.12
CA GLU A 486 49.71 15.39 4.94
C GLU A 486 49.00 14.33 4.08
N SER A 487 47.95 14.81 3.40
CA SER A 487 47.29 14.33 2.18
C SER A 487 46.62 12.94 2.11
N GLU A 488 45.29 12.99 2.06
CA GLU A 488 44.40 12.40 1.02
C GLU A 488 44.40 10.90 0.66
N VAL A 489 43.20 10.50 0.20
CA VAL A 489 42.83 9.35 -0.64
C VAL A 489 42.62 7.99 0.06
N ARG A 490 41.34 7.58 0.22
CA ARG A 490 40.62 6.66 -0.69
C ARG A 490 39.32 6.14 -0.04
N LYS A 491 38.18 6.46 -0.67
CA LYS A 491 36.96 5.64 -0.64
C LYS A 491 37.27 4.27 -1.26
N ALA A 492 36.69 3.18 -0.74
CA ALA A 492 35.97 2.18 -1.57
C ALA A 492 35.41 1.00 -0.74
N PRO A 493 34.36 0.32 -1.26
CA PRO A 493 33.55 -0.72 -0.61
C PRO A 493 34.02 -2.16 -0.90
N SER A 494 33.46 -3.13 -0.16
CA SER A 494 33.77 -4.57 -0.17
C SER A 494 33.22 -5.36 -1.38
N PRO A 495 33.78 -6.54 -1.72
CA PRO A 495 33.89 -7.06 -3.09
C PRO A 495 32.95 -8.23 -3.41
N GLU A 496 31.87 -7.99 -4.15
CA GLU A 496 31.12 -9.05 -4.88
C GLU A 496 30.67 -8.63 -6.30
N GLU A 497 30.99 -7.41 -6.76
CA GLU A 497 30.55 -6.90 -8.07
C GLU A 497 31.58 -7.07 -9.21
N GLU A 498 32.81 -7.50 -8.93
CA GLU A 498 33.86 -7.66 -9.96
C GLU A 498 33.75 -8.98 -10.78
N SER A 499 33.17 -10.06 -10.23
CA SER A 499 33.05 -11.34 -10.96
C SER A 499 31.92 -11.37 -12.00
N ALA A 500 30.90 -10.51 -11.86
CA ALA A 500 29.78 -10.45 -12.79
C ALA A 500 30.13 -9.70 -14.09
N ALA A 501 31.10 -8.78 -14.06
CA ALA A 501 31.53 -8.02 -15.22
C ALA A 501 32.41 -8.84 -16.16
N GLU A 502 33.39 -9.59 -15.63
CA GLU A 502 34.28 -10.46 -16.42
C GLU A 502 33.52 -11.63 -17.07
N VAL A 503 32.58 -12.26 -16.35
CA VAL A 503 31.73 -13.33 -16.91
C VAL A 503 30.81 -12.78 -18.00
N LYS A 504 30.34 -11.53 -17.87
CA LYS A 504 29.47 -10.87 -18.84
C LYS A 504 30.22 -10.44 -20.10
N GLU A 505 31.45 -9.93 -19.97
CA GLU A 505 32.31 -9.57 -21.10
C GLU A 505 32.69 -10.81 -21.93
N LYS A 506 32.97 -11.94 -21.26
CA LYS A 506 33.27 -13.21 -21.92
C LYS A 506 32.07 -13.75 -22.71
N LEU A 507 30.87 -13.75 -22.15
CA LEU A 507 29.65 -14.23 -22.83
C LEU A 507 29.23 -13.34 -24.01
N GLU A 508 29.46 -12.02 -23.92
CA GLU A 508 29.17 -11.10 -25.03
C GLU A 508 30.17 -11.25 -26.18
N SER A 509 31.45 -11.54 -25.88
CA SER A 509 32.47 -11.80 -26.90
C SER A 509 32.22 -13.08 -27.71
N GLU A 510 31.80 -14.17 -27.05
CA GLU A 510 31.41 -15.42 -27.73
C GLU A 510 30.17 -15.22 -28.62
N ARG A 511 29.22 -14.40 -28.17
CA ARG A 511 28.01 -14.05 -28.91
C ARG A 511 28.30 -13.22 -30.16
N GLN A 512 29.20 -12.24 -30.06
CA GLN A 512 29.62 -11.42 -31.22
C GLN A 512 30.26 -12.28 -32.32
N GLU A 513 31.07 -13.27 -31.96
CA GLU A 513 31.67 -14.20 -32.92
C GLU A 513 30.61 -15.06 -33.63
N ILE A 514 29.62 -15.56 -32.88
CA ILE A 514 28.48 -16.32 -33.44
C ILE A 514 27.64 -15.44 -34.38
N GLU A 515 27.33 -14.20 -33.99
CA GLU A 515 26.56 -13.26 -34.81
C GLU A 515 27.30 -12.89 -36.10
N GLU A 516 28.61 -12.64 -36.04
CA GLU A 516 29.41 -12.35 -37.24
C GLU A 516 29.48 -13.54 -38.20
N ASN A 517 29.63 -14.76 -37.67
CA ASN A 517 29.65 -15.98 -38.46
C ASN A 517 28.28 -16.29 -39.07
N LEU A 518 27.21 -16.06 -38.33
CA LEU A 518 25.83 -16.14 -38.82
C LEU A 518 25.60 -15.11 -39.93
N ALA A 519 25.99 -13.85 -39.72
CA ALA A 519 25.80 -12.77 -40.69
C ALA A 519 26.51 -13.03 -42.02
N LYS A 520 27.80 -13.42 -41.96
CA LYS A 520 28.58 -13.82 -43.14
C LYS A 520 27.92 -15.00 -43.83
N GLY A 521 27.49 -15.99 -43.06
CA GLY A 521 26.82 -17.16 -43.57
C GLY A 521 25.48 -16.88 -44.27
N LEU A 522 24.68 -15.93 -43.76
CA LEU A 522 23.43 -15.49 -44.38
C LEU A 522 23.68 -14.69 -45.67
N LEU A 523 24.76 -13.90 -45.74
CA LEU A 523 25.20 -13.20 -46.94
C LEU A 523 25.68 -14.19 -48.02
N ASP A 524 26.51 -15.16 -47.63
CA ASP A 524 27.04 -16.20 -48.53
C ASP A 524 25.93 -17.10 -49.09
N ALA A 525 24.89 -17.37 -48.28
CA ALA A 525 23.71 -18.12 -48.69
C ALA A 525 22.74 -17.31 -49.58
N GLY A 526 22.99 -16.00 -49.78
CA GLY A 526 22.09 -15.11 -50.53
C GLY A 526 20.73 -14.88 -49.86
N LEU A 527 20.61 -15.16 -48.56
CA LEU A 527 19.37 -14.99 -47.80
C LEU A 527 19.16 -13.53 -47.37
N ILE A 528 20.26 -12.77 -47.23
CA ILE A 528 20.24 -11.33 -46.96
C ILE A 528 21.18 -10.60 -47.93
N THR A 529 20.91 -9.33 -48.22
CA THR A 529 21.78 -8.48 -49.06
C THR A 529 22.79 -7.69 -48.22
N GLU A 530 23.90 -7.25 -48.82
CA GLU A 530 24.91 -6.45 -48.10
C GLU A 530 24.35 -5.10 -47.62
N THR A 531 23.38 -4.53 -48.36
CA THR A 531 22.67 -3.31 -47.97
C THR A 531 21.76 -3.57 -46.75
N THR A 532 21.04 -4.69 -46.76
CA THR A 532 20.25 -5.18 -45.62
C THR A 532 21.12 -5.40 -44.38
N TYR A 533 22.25 -6.08 -44.53
CA TYR A 533 23.19 -6.32 -43.41
C TYR A 533 23.76 -5.02 -42.85
N LYS A 534 24.22 -4.10 -43.70
CA LYS A 534 24.71 -2.77 -43.26
C LYS A 534 23.63 -1.98 -42.53
N ARG A 535 22.38 -2.05 -43.00
CA ARG A 535 21.24 -1.41 -42.33
C ARG A 535 20.94 -2.05 -40.97
N ALA A 536 20.92 -3.38 -40.88
CA ALA A 536 20.70 -4.10 -39.63
C ALA A 536 21.84 -3.85 -38.62
N SER A 537 23.09 -3.89 -39.06
CA SER A 537 24.28 -3.64 -38.24
C SER A 537 24.37 -2.18 -37.75
N THR A 538 24.05 -1.20 -38.61
CA THR A 538 24.00 0.22 -38.18
C THR A 538 22.87 0.48 -37.20
N PHE A 539 21.74 -0.22 -37.34
CA PHE A 539 20.64 -0.17 -36.39
C PHE A 539 21.01 -0.83 -35.06
N GLN A 540 21.66 -2.00 -35.09
CA GLN A 540 22.21 -2.69 -33.93
C GLN A 540 23.16 -1.80 -33.13
N LYS A 541 24.10 -1.11 -33.81
CA LYS A 541 25.03 -0.17 -33.15
C LYS A 541 24.34 1.05 -32.51
N LYS A 542 23.18 1.46 -33.04
CA LYS A 542 22.42 2.63 -32.54
C LYS A 542 21.44 2.28 -31.43
N GLN A 543 20.80 1.12 -31.50
CA GLN A 543 19.74 0.72 -30.57
C GLN A 543 20.15 -0.41 -29.62
N GLU A 544 21.37 -0.95 -29.76
CA GLU A 544 21.92 -2.08 -28.98
C GLU A 544 21.06 -3.35 -29.06
N GLY A 545 20.70 -3.80 -30.28
CA GLY A 545 19.81 -4.96 -30.49
C GLY A 545 20.48 -6.23 -31.02
N ASN A 546 19.77 -7.36 -31.03
CA ASN A 546 20.24 -8.60 -31.66
C ASN A 546 20.07 -8.54 -33.19
N LEU A 547 21.07 -8.99 -33.96
CA LEU A 547 21.02 -9.06 -35.42
C LEU A 547 19.85 -9.91 -35.94
N LEU A 548 19.67 -11.15 -35.43
CA LEU A 548 18.56 -12.05 -35.81
C LEU A 548 17.22 -11.37 -35.63
N GLN A 549 17.06 -10.73 -34.47
CA GLN A 549 15.84 -10.04 -34.11
C GLN A 549 15.56 -8.84 -35.02
N LEU A 550 16.60 -8.12 -35.46
CA LEU A 550 16.45 -7.03 -36.43
C LEU A 550 16.12 -7.51 -37.84
N LEU A 551 16.65 -8.67 -38.22
CA LEU A 551 16.30 -9.32 -39.49
C LEU A 551 14.83 -9.78 -39.50
N PHE A 552 14.34 -10.33 -38.36
CA PHE A 552 12.93 -10.65 -38.15
C PHE A 552 12.03 -9.40 -38.17
N VAL A 553 12.41 -8.33 -37.44
CA VAL A 553 11.61 -7.09 -37.33
C VAL A 553 11.46 -6.38 -38.68
N ASN A 554 12.52 -6.33 -39.48
CA ASN A 554 12.51 -5.59 -40.75
C ASN A 554 12.04 -6.45 -41.94
N ARG A 555 11.66 -7.71 -41.72
CA ARG A 555 11.29 -8.68 -42.77
C ARG A 555 12.33 -8.83 -43.86
N ASP A 556 13.58 -8.77 -43.44
CA ASP A 556 14.72 -8.86 -44.33
C ASP A 556 15.02 -10.31 -44.75
N ILE A 557 14.41 -11.26 -44.06
CA ILE A 557 14.53 -12.70 -44.31
C ILE A 557 13.22 -13.41 -43.94
N ASP A 558 12.92 -14.50 -44.64
CA ASP A 558 11.79 -15.39 -44.34
C ASP A 558 12.10 -16.25 -43.10
N ASP A 559 11.19 -16.26 -42.12
CA ASP A 559 11.28 -17.03 -40.87
C ASP A 559 11.68 -18.49 -41.13
N HIS A 560 11.07 -19.13 -42.13
CA HIS A 560 11.33 -20.54 -42.44
C HIS A 560 12.77 -20.76 -42.91
N LYS A 561 13.26 -19.89 -43.80
CA LYS A 561 14.62 -19.99 -44.35
C LYS A 561 15.67 -19.71 -43.30
N LEU A 562 15.40 -18.78 -42.39
CA LEU A 562 16.31 -18.47 -41.29
C LEU A 562 16.40 -19.62 -40.28
N VAL A 563 15.27 -20.20 -39.89
CA VAL A 563 15.25 -21.34 -38.96
C VAL A 563 15.91 -22.58 -39.60
N GLU A 564 15.67 -22.84 -40.88
CA GLU A 564 16.35 -23.91 -41.63
C GLU A 564 17.87 -23.69 -41.67
N TYR A 565 18.31 -22.46 -41.89
CA TYR A 565 19.72 -22.09 -41.86
C TYR A 565 20.33 -22.28 -40.47
N ILE A 566 19.68 -21.78 -39.41
CA ILE A 566 20.13 -21.94 -38.02
C ILE A 566 20.23 -23.43 -37.67
N SER A 567 19.21 -24.21 -38.01
CA SER A 567 19.15 -25.63 -37.66
C SER A 567 20.24 -26.44 -38.36
N SER A 568 20.47 -26.18 -39.64
CA SER A 568 21.51 -26.87 -40.42
C SER A 568 22.93 -26.48 -40.02
N LYS A 569 23.19 -25.21 -39.71
CA LYS A 569 24.55 -24.71 -39.41
C LYS A 569 24.98 -24.91 -37.96
N PHE A 570 24.07 -24.72 -37.01
CA PHE A 570 24.39 -24.72 -35.59
C PHE A 570 23.92 -25.98 -34.86
N GLN A 571 23.34 -26.95 -35.58
CA GLN A 571 22.85 -28.22 -35.04
C GLN A 571 21.78 -28.06 -33.95
N ILE A 572 21.03 -26.96 -33.99
CA ILE A 572 19.91 -26.69 -33.09
C ILE A 572 18.62 -27.14 -33.78
N PRO A 573 17.93 -28.18 -33.29
CA PRO A 573 16.76 -28.72 -33.98
C PRO A 573 15.59 -27.73 -34.00
N TYR A 574 14.92 -27.63 -35.15
CA TYR A 574 13.63 -26.94 -35.26
C TYR A 574 12.53 -27.73 -34.57
N PHE A 575 11.71 -27.03 -33.78
CA PHE A 575 10.56 -27.60 -33.09
C PHE A 575 9.24 -27.01 -33.63
N PRO A 576 8.40 -27.78 -34.34
CA PRO A 576 7.17 -27.28 -34.94
C PRO A 576 6.04 -27.18 -33.92
N LEU A 577 5.85 -25.98 -33.36
CA LEU A 577 4.88 -25.72 -32.29
C LEU A 577 3.41 -25.97 -32.69
N GLY A 578 3.09 -25.94 -33.99
CA GLY A 578 1.75 -26.20 -34.48
C GLY A 578 1.27 -27.66 -34.35
N LYS A 579 2.19 -28.62 -34.19
CA LYS A 579 1.87 -30.07 -34.20
C LYS A 579 1.87 -30.73 -32.82
N TYR A 580 2.32 -30.01 -31.79
CA TYR A 580 2.49 -30.54 -30.43
C TYR A 580 1.62 -29.76 -29.45
N ASP A 581 1.02 -30.51 -28.53
CA ASP A 581 0.32 -29.96 -27.37
C ASP A 581 1.33 -29.75 -26.25
N ILE A 582 1.31 -28.55 -25.67
CA ILE A 582 2.20 -28.17 -24.58
C ILE A 582 1.49 -28.48 -23.27
N LEU A 583 2.18 -29.15 -22.35
CA LEU A 583 1.64 -29.51 -21.05
C LEU A 583 1.45 -28.27 -20.17
N GLU A 584 0.33 -28.18 -19.47
CA GLU A 584 -0.01 -27.05 -18.60
C GLU A 584 1.03 -26.85 -17.48
N GLU A 585 1.57 -27.96 -16.95
CA GLU A 585 2.65 -27.96 -15.95
C GLU A 585 3.92 -27.25 -16.43
N ALA A 586 4.21 -27.30 -17.73
CA ALA A 586 5.37 -26.61 -18.30
C ALA A 586 5.09 -25.12 -18.45
N LEU A 587 3.86 -24.73 -18.80
CA LEU A 587 3.45 -23.34 -18.97
C LEU A 587 3.50 -22.55 -17.65
N ASP A 588 3.13 -23.19 -16.54
CA ASP A 588 3.13 -22.58 -15.21
C ASP A 588 4.53 -22.21 -14.69
N LEU A 589 5.58 -22.84 -15.22
CA LEU A 589 6.97 -22.52 -14.86
C LEU A 589 7.39 -21.12 -15.32
N PHE A 590 6.70 -20.56 -16.32
CA PHE A 590 7.12 -19.33 -16.99
C PHE A 590 6.09 -18.23 -16.76
N THR A 591 6.55 -17.10 -16.25
CA THR A 591 5.68 -15.92 -16.13
C THR A 591 5.49 -15.25 -17.51
N PRO A 592 4.34 -14.59 -17.77
CA PRO A 592 4.13 -13.85 -19.01
C PRO A 592 5.25 -12.85 -19.31
N ALA A 593 5.80 -12.21 -18.28
CA ALA A 593 6.91 -11.28 -18.42
C ALA A 593 8.21 -11.97 -18.89
N LEU A 594 8.50 -13.17 -18.41
CA LEU A 594 9.68 -13.94 -18.82
C LEU A 594 9.57 -14.39 -20.28
N VAL A 595 8.41 -14.96 -20.64
CA VAL A 595 8.07 -15.41 -22.01
C VAL A 595 8.17 -14.26 -22.99
N GLN A 596 7.65 -13.11 -22.60
CA GLN A 596 7.72 -11.91 -23.41
C GLN A 596 9.16 -11.45 -23.57
N VAL A 597 9.92 -11.30 -22.47
CA VAL A 597 11.29 -10.75 -22.50
C VAL A 597 12.25 -11.60 -23.33
N TYR A 598 12.19 -12.93 -23.21
CA TYR A 598 13.15 -13.83 -23.85
C TYR A 598 12.62 -14.56 -25.08
N TRP A 599 11.37 -14.31 -25.48
CA TRP A 599 10.70 -15.01 -26.59
C TRP A 599 10.91 -16.51 -26.53
N VAL A 600 10.37 -17.05 -25.46
CA VAL A 600 10.68 -18.40 -25.03
C VAL A 600 9.42 -19.11 -24.56
N LEU A 601 9.27 -20.36 -24.98
CA LEU A 601 8.12 -21.18 -24.64
C LEU A 601 8.60 -22.50 -24.03
N PRO A 602 8.19 -22.83 -22.79
CA PRO A 602 8.43 -24.14 -22.23
C PRO A 602 7.52 -25.15 -22.94
N VAL A 603 8.09 -26.27 -23.39
CA VAL A 603 7.32 -27.33 -24.07
C VAL A 603 7.02 -28.46 -23.11
N GLU A 604 8.05 -28.97 -22.45
CA GLU A 604 7.96 -30.14 -21.59
C GLU A 604 9.07 -30.11 -20.55
N LYS A 605 8.76 -30.58 -19.33
CA LYS A 605 9.75 -30.81 -18.29
C LYS A 605 9.82 -32.31 -17.99
N VAL A 606 10.98 -32.92 -18.20
CA VAL A 606 11.24 -34.34 -17.91
C VAL A 606 12.38 -34.44 -16.89
N GLY A 607 12.01 -34.67 -15.62
CA GLY A 607 12.96 -34.66 -14.50
C GLY A 607 13.59 -33.27 -14.34
N ASP A 608 14.92 -33.23 -14.38
CA ASP A 608 15.69 -31.98 -14.31
C ASP A 608 15.91 -31.34 -15.69
N ASN A 609 15.45 -31.97 -16.78
CA ASN A 609 15.62 -31.43 -18.13
C ASN A 609 14.36 -30.66 -18.56
N LEU A 610 14.53 -29.40 -18.90
CA LEU A 610 13.48 -28.54 -19.42
C LEU A 610 13.68 -28.34 -20.92
N MET A 611 12.70 -28.75 -21.72
CA MET A 611 12.65 -28.48 -23.15
C MET A 611 12.06 -27.09 -23.39
N VAL A 612 12.83 -26.26 -24.09
CA VAL A 612 12.51 -24.86 -24.30
C VAL A 612 12.65 -24.50 -25.77
N VAL A 613 11.61 -23.89 -26.34
CA VAL A 613 11.64 -23.36 -27.71
C VAL A 613 11.87 -21.86 -27.67
N MET A 614 12.88 -21.39 -28.40
CA MET A 614 13.32 -20.00 -28.41
C MET A 614 13.35 -19.45 -29.84
N VAL A 615 13.05 -18.15 -30.00
CA VAL A 615 13.27 -17.44 -31.27
C VAL A 615 14.77 -17.26 -31.52
N ASP A 616 15.51 -16.91 -30.47
CA ASP A 616 16.97 -16.82 -30.49
C ASP A 616 17.59 -17.87 -29.55
N PRO A 617 18.03 -19.01 -30.08
CA PRO A 617 18.61 -20.06 -29.25
C PRO A 617 20.06 -19.76 -28.82
N PHE A 618 20.65 -18.65 -29.26
CA PHE A 618 22.01 -18.23 -28.89
C PHE A 618 22.05 -17.25 -27.71
N ASP A 619 20.89 -16.87 -27.16
CA ASP A 619 20.81 -16.00 -25.98
C ASP A 619 21.19 -16.78 -24.69
N ASN A 620 22.50 -16.85 -24.44
CA ASN A 620 23.05 -17.49 -23.25
C ASN A 620 22.60 -16.80 -21.94
N GLN A 621 22.21 -15.53 -21.98
CA GLN A 621 21.70 -14.84 -20.79
C GLN A 621 20.28 -15.33 -20.47
N ALA A 622 19.44 -15.49 -21.49
CA ALA A 622 18.11 -16.07 -21.36
C ALA A 622 18.17 -17.51 -20.82
N ILE A 623 19.03 -18.35 -21.40
CA ILE A 623 19.20 -19.75 -20.97
C ILE A 623 19.57 -19.80 -19.50
N LYS A 624 20.62 -19.08 -19.08
CA LYS A 624 21.05 -19.05 -17.67
C LYS A 624 20.00 -18.47 -16.72
N ALA A 625 19.25 -17.46 -17.15
CA ALA A 625 18.16 -16.89 -16.36
C ALA A 625 17.05 -17.94 -16.14
N ILE A 626 16.68 -18.68 -17.18
CA ILE A 626 15.68 -19.74 -17.11
C ILE A 626 16.17 -20.90 -16.25
N GLU A 627 17.42 -21.35 -16.41
CA GLU A 627 18.02 -22.40 -15.59
C GLU A 627 18.01 -22.03 -14.11
N LYS A 628 18.37 -20.77 -13.80
CA LYS A 628 18.36 -20.26 -12.42
C LYS A 628 16.95 -20.16 -11.84
N LEU A 629 15.95 -19.76 -12.64
CA LEU A 629 14.56 -19.62 -12.21
C LEU A 629 13.87 -20.97 -12.01
N THR A 630 14.12 -21.92 -12.92
CA THR A 630 13.42 -23.21 -12.97
C THR A 630 14.19 -24.34 -12.28
N LEU A 631 15.43 -24.08 -11.86
CA LEU A 631 16.37 -25.06 -11.28
C LEU A 631 16.51 -26.32 -12.16
N SER A 632 16.34 -26.17 -13.46
CA SER A 632 16.33 -27.24 -14.46
C SER A 632 17.41 -26.98 -15.51
N THR A 633 18.01 -28.02 -16.06
CA THR A 633 18.94 -27.94 -17.20
C THR A 633 18.14 -27.68 -18.48
N VAL A 634 18.44 -26.60 -19.19
CA VAL A 634 17.66 -26.17 -20.36
C VAL A 634 18.19 -26.82 -21.64
N LYS A 635 17.31 -27.47 -22.40
CA LYS A 635 17.56 -27.92 -23.77
C LYS A 635 16.85 -26.98 -24.73
N THR A 636 17.61 -26.28 -25.57
CA THR A 636 17.09 -25.29 -26.50
C THR A 636 16.72 -25.89 -27.85
N TYR A 637 15.60 -25.43 -28.37
CA TYR A 637 15.09 -25.73 -29.69
C TYR A 637 14.76 -24.42 -30.39
N VAL A 638 14.94 -24.34 -31.70
CA VAL A 638 14.59 -23.14 -32.47
C VAL A 638 13.13 -23.22 -32.93
N GLY A 639 12.39 -22.14 -32.73
CA GLY A 639 11.00 -22.01 -33.18
C GLY A 639 10.84 -20.95 -34.27
N LEU A 640 9.80 -21.07 -35.08
CA LEU A 640 9.41 -20.00 -36.01
C LEU A 640 8.81 -18.84 -35.20
N PHE A 641 9.24 -17.61 -35.51
CA PHE A 641 8.74 -16.42 -34.83
C PHE A 641 7.21 -16.30 -34.94
N SER A 642 6.67 -16.49 -36.16
CA SER A 642 5.23 -16.51 -36.42
C SER A 642 4.45 -17.54 -35.59
N GLU A 643 4.95 -18.77 -35.44
CA GLU A 643 4.32 -19.82 -34.62
C GLU A 643 4.39 -19.49 -33.13
N MET A 644 5.55 -19.03 -32.66
CA MET A 644 5.78 -18.64 -31.27
C MET A 644 4.87 -17.50 -30.85
N ALA A 645 4.73 -16.47 -31.69
CA ALA A 645 3.86 -15.35 -31.40
C ALA A 645 2.40 -15.78 -31.22
N GLY A 646 1.89 -16.64 -32.11
CA GLY A 646 0.54 -17.18 -32.01
C GLY A 646 0.33 -17.99 -30.72
N LYS A 647 1.27 -18.87 -30.39
CA LYS A 647 1.17 -19.71 -29.18
C LYS A 647 1.28 -18.90 -27.89
N ILE A 648 2.23 -17.97 -27.80
CA ILE A 648 2.38 -17.08 -26.64
C ILE A 648 1.12 -16.24 -26.42
N GLN A 649 0.53 -15.70 -27.50
CA GLN A 649 -0.73 -14.96 -27.41
C GLN A 649 -1.88 -15.84 -26.90
N SER A 650 -1.96 -17.09 -27.35
CA SER A 650 -3.02 -18.01 -26.93
C SER A 650 -2.90 -18.46 -25.47
N PHE A 651 -1.70 -18.83 -25.01
CA PHE A 651 -1.49 -19.41 -23.68
C PHE A 651 -1.38 -18.36 -22.58
N TYR A 652 -0.61 -17.29 -22.81
CA TYR A 652 -0.35 -16.27 -21.79
C TYR A 652 -1.26 -15.04 -21.91
N LYS A 653 -2.18 -15.03 -22.88
CA LYS A 653 -3.09 -13.90 -23.19
C LYS A 653 -2.35 -12.57 -23.38
N ILE A 654 -1.09 -12.64 -23.80
CA ILE A 654 -0.24 -11.47 -24.03
C ILE A 654 -0.66 -10.83 -25.33
N ASN A 655 -0.92 -9.52 -25.30
CA ASN A 655 -1.24 -8.79 -26.52
C ASN A 655 0.04 -8.44 -27.28
N ILE A 656 0.44 -9.32 -28.19
CA ILE A 656 1.56 -9.07 -29.10
C ILE A 656 1.05 -8.14 -30.21
N ARG A 657 0.95 -6.85 -29.87
CA ARG A 657 0.53 -5.79 -30.81
C ARG A 657 1.72 -5.32 -31.62
N GLY A 658 1.86 -5.91 -32.79
CA GLY A 658 2.70 -5.41 -33.86
C GLY A 658 2.21 -6.09 -35.11
N ARG A 659 1.48 -5.37 -35.95
CA ARG A 659 1.27 -5.76 -37.35
C ARG A 659 1.69 -4.59 -38.21
N ASP A 660 2.29 -4.85 -39.36
CA ASP A 660 2.59 -3.79 -40.32
C ASP A 660 1.35 -3.44 -41.15
N ALA A 661 1.52 -2.55 -42.13
CA ALA A 661 0.44 -2.08 -43.00
C ALA A 661 -0.21 -3.23 -43.78
N GLU A 662 0.56 -4.29 -44.06
CA GLU A 662 0.14 -5.50 -44.76
C GLU A 662 -0.53 -6.54 -43.83
N GLY A 663 -0.59 -6.28 -42.53
CA GLY A 663 -1.34 -7.09 -41.57
C GLY A 663 -0.61 -8.32 -41.01
N ASN A 664 0.68 -8.53 -41.31
CA ASN A 664 1.45 -9.62 -40.73
C ASN A 664 2.14 -9.19 -39.44
N LEU A 665 2.42 -10.14 -38.53
CA LEU A 665 3.02 -9.82 -37.25
C LEU A 665 4.39 -9.16 -37.41
N VAL A 666 4.63 -8.12 -36.62
CA VAL A 666 5.89 -7.41 -36.45
C VAL A 666 6.32 -7.69 -35.02
N CYS A 667 7.51 -8.27 -34.86
CA CYS A 667 8.08 -8.49 -33.53
C CYS A 667 8.16 -7.15 -32.78
N PRO A 668 7.53 -7.00 -31.60
CA PRO A 668 7.85 -5.86 -30.75
C PRO A 668 9.33 -5.98 -30.43
N LEU A 669 10.12 -4.95 -30.71
CA LEU A 669 11.57 -4.98 -30.54
C LEU A 669 11.93 -5.26 -29.07
N PHE A 670 12.51 -6.43 -28.79
CA PHE A 670 13.25 -6.76 -27.56
C PHE A 670 14.59 -6.09 -27.57
N ILE A 671 14.81 -5.15 -26.66
CA ILE A 671 16.15 -4.87 -26.20
C ILE A 671 16.07 -4.62 -24.69
N LYS A 672 16.80 -5.41 -23.90
CA LYS A 672 17.34 -4.96 -22.61
C LYS A 672 18.85 -4.96 -22.75
N THR A 673 19.38 -3.91 -23.34
CA THR A 673 20.79 -3.55 -23.19
C THR A 673 20.89 -2.33 -22.29
N ASN A 674 22.12 -1.94 -21.92
CA ASN A 674 22.35 -0.83 -21.00
C ASN A 674 21.77 0.51 -21.51
N ALA A 675 21.48 0.65 -22.81
CA ALA A 675 20.69 1.75 -23.38
C ALA A 675 19.28 1.90 -22.79
N TYR A 676 18.67 0.83 -22.23
CA TYR A 676 17.37 0.91 -21.52
C TYR A 676 17.45 1.56 -20.14
N LYS A 677 18.65 1.90 -19.65
CA LYS A 677 18.83 2.86 -18.55
C LYS A 677 18.87 4.32 -19.02
N GLY A 678 18.82 4.57 -20.33
CA GLY A 678 18.73 5.91 -20.92
C GLY A 678 17.35 6.55 -20.73
N ARG A 679 17.24 7.85 -21.00
CA ARG A 679 15.98 8.63 -20.87
C ARG A 679 14.85 8.14 -21.79
N GLU A 680 15.16 7.27 -22.76
CA GLU A 680 14.26 6.84 -23.81
C GLU A 680 13.87 5.36 -23.64
N ARG A 681 12.79 5.13 -22.89
CA ARG A 681 12.20 3.80 -22.65
C ARG A 681 11.17 3.50 -23.74
N ARG A 682 11.50 2.79 -24.83
CA ARG A 682 10.53 2.55 -25.92
C ARG A 682 10.34 1.06 -26.19
N SER A 683 9.10 0.57 -26.09
CA SER A 683 8.68 -0.82 -26.34
C SER A 683 8.15 -1.07 -27.76
N VAL A 684 7.92 0.00 -28.55
CA VAL A 684 7.20 -0.05 -29.84
C VAL A 684 7.81 0.92 -30.86
N VAL A 685 7.80 0.55 -32.14
CA VAL A 685 8.26 1.37 -33.28
C VAL A 685 7.39 2.63 -33.43
N ARG A 686 8.03 3.78 -33.65
CA ARG A 686 7.37 5.07 -33.96
C ARG A 686 7.49 5.44 -35.43
N PHE A 687 6.39 5.92 -36.00
CA PHE A 687 6.26 6.49 -37.33
C PHE A 687 6.17 8.00 -37.20
N LYS A 688 6.97 8.74 -37.97
CA LYS A 688 6.91 10.21 -37.97
C LYS A 688 5.64 10.63 -38.72
N ALA A 689 4.74 11.36 -38.06
CA ALA A 689 3.44 11.68 -38.62
C ALA A 689 2.96 13.05 -38.12
N GLU A 690 2.90 14.03 -39.02
CA GLU A 690 2.28 15.32 -38.73
C GLU A 690 0.76 15.19 -38.83
N ILE A 691 0.12 14.84 -37.71
CA ILE A 691 -1.33 14.71 -37.60
C ILE A 691 -1.86 15.91 -36.81
N ASP A 692 -2.92 16.54 -37.30
CA ASP A 692 -3.57 17.64 -36.57
C ASP A 692 -4.37 17.04 -35.39
N LEU A 693 -4.05 17.46 -34.17
CA LEU A 693 -4.64 16.95 -32.93
C LEU A 693 -5.50 18.01 -32.25
N ARG A 694 -6.63 17.59 -31.68
CA ARG A 694 -7.31 18.34 -30.62
C ARG A 694 -7.11 17.59 -29.32
N VAL A 695 -6.44 18.23 -28.38
CA VAL A 695 -6.12 17.70 -27.05
C VAL A 695 -7.13 18.31 -26.08
N ALA A 696 -8.02 17.50 -25.54
CA ALA A 696 -8.93 17.90 -24.47
C ALA A 696 -8.39 17.43 -23.13
N ASP A 697 -8.10 18.37 -22.25
CA ASP A 697 -7.85 18.15 -20.82
C ASP A 697 -9.11 18.52 -20.01
N GLU A 698 -9.05 18.39 -18.68
CA GLU A 698 -10.20 18.69 -17.80
C GLU A 698 -10.69 20.14 -17.87
N THR A 699 -9.85 21.08 -18.34
CA THR A 699 -10.13 22.51 -18.26
C THR A 699 -10.15 23.23 -19.61
N SER A 700 -9.69 22.60 -20.69
CA SER A 700 -9.46 23.25 -21.98
C SER A 700 -9.31 22.26 -23.14
N VAL A 701 -9.58 22.73 -24.36
CA VAL A 701 -9.30 22.02 -25.61
C VAL A 701 -8.26 22.81 -26.38
N VAL A 702 -7.09 22.21 -26.61
CA VAL A 702 -5.94 22.82 -27.28
C VAL A 702 -5.73 22.14 -28.63
N LEU A 703 -5.45 22.94 -29.66
CA LEU A 703 -5.03 22.44 -30.97
C LEU A 703 -3.53 22.21 -30.96
N SER A 704 -3.12 21.00 -31.36
CA SER A 704 -1.73 20.56 -31.35
C SER A 704 -1.41 19.82 -32.65
N LYS A 705 -0.12 19.54 -32.87
CA LYS A 705 0.35 18.67 -33.95
C LYS A 705 1.10 17.49 -33.35
N GLY A 706 0.78 16.31 -33.86
CA GLY A 706 1.53 15.08 -33.62
C GLY A 706 2.92 15.19 -34.25
N GLU A 707 3.90 14.63 -33.57
CA GLU A 707 5.29 14.56 -34.01
C GLU A 707 5.64 13.13 -34.45
N ASP A 708 5.28 12.14 -33.63
CA ASP A 708 5.38 10.74 -33.98
C ASP A 708 4.22 9.92 -33.39
N ILE A 709 3.96 8.75 -33.97
CA ILE A 709 2.90 7.83 -33.57
C ILE A 709 3.39 6.39 -33.58
N SER A 710 2.90 5.59 -32.65
CA SER A 710 3.16 4.15 -32.52
C SER A 710 1.87 3.42 -32.20
N TRP A 711 1.95 2.08 -32.19
CA TRP A 711 0.84 1.25 -31.73
C TRP A 711 0.45 1.46 -30.26
N ASP A 712 1.39 1.93 -29.43
CA ASP A 712 1.17 2.11 -27.98
C ASP A 712 0.80 3.54 -27.61
N GLY A 713 1.05 4.51 -28.48
CA GLY A 713 0.88 5.92 -28.15
C GLY A 713 1.39 6.87 -29.23
N LEU A 714 1.36 8.17 -28.95
CA LEU A 714 1.86 9.22 -29.83
C LEU A 714 2.58 10.30 -29.04
N SER A 715 3.47 11.04 -29.70
CA SER A 715 3.99 12.29 -29.15
C SER A 715 3.46 13.50 -29.91
N PHE A 716 3.25 14.58 -29.18
CA PHE A 716 2.74 15.83 -29.75
C PHE A 716 3.33 17.06 -29.05
N LYS A 717 3.28 18.19 -29.76
CA LYS A 717 3.78 19.47 -29.25
C LYS A 717 2.70 20.23 -28.51
N SER A 718 2.98 20.62 -27.28
CA SER A 718 2.07 21.39 -26.43
C SER A 718 2.74 22.67 -25.96
N GLU A 719 1.99 23.76 -25.83
CA GLU A 719 2.47 24.99 -25.16
C GLU A 719 2.38 24.88 -23.63
N ARG A 720 1.69 23.84 -23.14
CA ARG A 720 1.46 23.55 -21.72
C ARG A 720 2.15 22.24 -21.33
N GLU A 721 2.74 22.20 -20.15
CA GLU A 721 3.23 20.96 -19.56
C GLU A 721 2.06 20.12 -19.02
N TYR A 722 2.05 18.84 -19.36
CA TYR A 722 1.11 17.87 -18.78
C TYR A 722 1.82 16.99 -17.75
N PRO A 723 1.27 16.83 -16.53
CA PRO A 723 1.84 15.93 -15.54
C PRO A 723 1.87 14.48 -16.04
N PRO A 724 2.89 13.68 -15.68
CA PRO A 724 2.84 12.24 -15.87
C PRO A 724 1.57 11.65 -15.24
N ASN A 725 1.00 10.63 -15.88
CA ASN A 725 -0.25 9.94 -15.56
C ASN A 725 -1.53 10.77 -15.73
N SER A 726 -1.46 11.97 -16.32
CA SER A 726 -2.67 12.73 -16.68
C SER A 726 -3.38 12.07 -17.86
N ILE A 727 -4.71 11.94 -17.79
CA ILE A 727 -5.52 11.38 -18.87
C ILE A 727 -5.93 12.50 -19.82
N LEU A 728 -5.64 12.33 -21.11
CA LEU A 728 -6.00 13.26 -22.17
C LEU A 728 -6.92 12.59 -23.18
N THR A 729 -7.96 13.30 -23.61
CA THR A 729 -8.78 12.88 -24.73
C THR A 729 -8.25 13.55 -25.99
N LEU A 730 -7.74 12.75 -26.92
CA LEU A 730 -7.20 13.22 -28.19
C LEU A 730 -8.23 12.98 -29.29
N GLN A 731 -8.44 13.97 -30.16
CA GLN A 731 -9.15 13.80 -31.42
C GLN A 731 -8.13 14.01 -32.55
N LEU A 732 -7.74 12.91 -33.20
CA LEU A 732 -6.82 12.91 -34.33
C LEU A 732 -7.58 13.24 -35.61
N ASN A 733 -7.10 14.25 -36.34
CA ASN A 733 -7.68 14.69 -37.60
C ASN A 733 -6.71 14.34 -38.73
N MET A 734 -7.10 13.37 -39.56
CA MET A 734 -6.35 13.03 -40.77
C MET A 734 -6.89 13.81 -41.97
N LYS A 735 -6.00 14.26 -42.87
CA LYS A 735 -6.38 14.87 -44.14
C LYS A 735 -6.37 13.78 -45.21
N GLU A 736 -7.53 13.33 -45.68
CA GLU A 736 -7.58 12.50 -46.89
C GLU A 736 -7.52 13.35 -48.17
N GLY A 737 -6.90 12.76 -49.19
CA GLY A 737 -6.78 13.32 -50.54
C GLY A 737 -8.10 13.36 -51.32
N GLU A 738 -8.16 14.28 -52.28
CA GLU A 738 -9.16 14.58 -53.33
C GLU A 738 -10.67 14.66 -52.99
N ALA A 739 -11.16 14.09 -51.88
CA ALA A 739 -12.59 14.10 -51.51
C ALA A 739 -12.94 14.94 -50.26
N GLY A 740 -11.97 15.62 -49.62
CA GLY A 740 -12.22 16.68 -48.64
C GLY A 740 -12.81 16.27 -47.28
N ASN A 741 -13.11 14.99 -47.03
CA ASN A 741 -13.59 14.54 -45.72
C ASN A 741 -12.43 14.35 -44.74
N ARG A 742 -12.53 15.00 -43.58
CA ARG A 742 -11.60 14.81 -42.45
C ARG A 742 -12.07 13.60 -41.65
N LEU A 743 -11.22 12.57 -41.55
CA LEU A 743 -11.49 11.45 -40.65
C LEU A 743 -11.14 11.90 -39.22
N PHE A 744 -12.10 11.78 -38.31
CA PHE A 744 -11.96 12.11 -36.89
C PHE A 744 -11.82 10.82 -36.09
N ILE A 745 -10.66 10.60 -35.48
CA ILE A 745 -10.41 9.42 -34.65
C ILE A 745 -10.28 9.87 -33.18
N PRO A 746 -11.24 9.52 -32.31
CA PRO A 746 -11.12 9.77 -30.88
C PRO A 746 -10.18 8.74 -30.22
N ALA A 747 -9.33 9.19 -29.32
CA ALA A 747 -8.42 8.34 -28.57
C ALA A 747 -8.31 8.83 -27.12
N VAL A 748 -8.40 7.92 -26.16
CA VAL A 748 -8.11 8.22 -24.75
C VAL A 748 -6.66 7.84 -24.49
N THR A 749 -5.89 8.77 -23.92
CA THR A 749 -4.46 8.60 -23.69
C THR A 749 -4.04 8.95 -22.27
N GLU A 750 -2.96 8.34 -21.80
CA GLU A 750 -2.29 8.65 -20.54
C GLU A 750 -0.93 9.29 -20.86
N VAL A 751 -0.63 10.44 -20.25
CA VAL A 751 0.66 11.10 -20.41
C VAL A 751 1.73 10.31 -19.67
N ILE A 752 2.75 9.83 -20.37
CA ILE A 752 3.87 9.09 -19.77
C ILE A 752 4.98 10.05 -19.36
N HIS A 753 5.27 11.05 -20.20
CA HIS A 753 6.26 12.06 -19.91
C HIS A 753 5.96 13.35 -20.69
N SER A 754 6.42 14.47 -20.14
CA SER A 754 6.42 15.77 -20.81
C SER A 754 7.85 16.32 -20.74
N THR A 755 8.43 16.62 -21.90
CA THR A 755 9.82 17.11 -22.00
C THR A 755 9.84 18.52 -22.58
N ALA A 756 10.40 19.47 -21.84
CA ALA A 756 10.56 20.85 -22.31
C ALA A 756 11.53 20.93 -23.49
N THR A 757 11.10 21.60 -24.56
CA THR A 757 11.88 21.93 -25.76
C THR A 757 12.17 23.44 -25.80
N VAL A 758 13.09 23.86 -26.65
CA VAL A 758 13.48 25.28 -26.79
C VAL A 758 12.27 26.12 -27.24
N LYS A 759 11.98 27.22 -26.52
CA LYS A 759 10.84 28.17 -26.69
C LYS A 759 9.48 27.72 -26.12
N ASN A 760 9.42 27.39 -24.82
CA ASN A 760 8.15 27.22 -24.10
C ASN A 760 7.17 26.20 -24.72
N GLN A 761 7.72 25.23 -25.46
CA GLN A 761 6.98 24.12 -26.06
C GLN A 761 7.43 22.83 -25.39
N PHE A 762 6.48 21.97 -25.07
CA PHE A 762 6.67 20.67 -24.47
C PHE A 762 6.37 19.59 -25.51
N ILE A 763 7.23 18.59 -25.59
CA ILE A 763 6.92 17.35 -26.29
C ILE A 763 6.31 16.41 -25.27
N VAL A 764 5.05 16.07 -25.47
CA VAL A 764 4.25 15.24 -24.57
C VAL A 764 4.17 13.85 -25.18
N GLY A 765 4.70 12.85 -24.49
CA GLY A 765 4.53 11.45 -24.86
C GLY A 765 3.29 10.88 -24.19
N ALA A 766 2.29 10.47 -24.97
CA ALA A 766 1.02 9.95 -24.48
C ALA A 766 0.78 8.52 -24.98
N LYS A 767 0.39 7.62 -24.07
CA LYS A 767 0.08 6.21 -24.32
C LYS A 767 -1.41 6.02 -24.55
N PHE A 768 -1.82 5.25 -25.55
CA PHE A 768 -3.22 4.91 -25.80
C PHE A 768 -3.78 3.98 -24.71
N LEU A 769 -4.81 4.45 -24.02
CA LEU A 769 -5.64 3.64 -23.14
C LEU A 769 -6.79 2.99 -23.93
N ASN A 770 -7.41 3.75 -24.84
CA ASN A 770 -8.53 3.28 -25.64
C ASN A 770 -8.57 3.93 -27.02
N ILE A 771 -8.54 3.10 -28.06
CA ILE A 771 -8.65 3.44 -29.49
C ILE A 771 -8.95 2.14 -30.25
N ALA A 772 -9.74 2.17 -31.32
CA ALA A 772 -10.06 0.96 -32.06
C ALA A 772 -8.86 0.48 -32.89
N GLU A 773 -8.63 -0.84 -32.97
CA GLU A 773 -7.50 -1.42 -33.71
C GLU A 773 -7.52 -1.05 -35.20
N LYS A 774 -8.72 -0.97 -35.79
CA LYS A 774 -8.91 -0.53 -37.20
C LYS A 774 -8.46 0.92 -37.41
N GLU A 775 -8.67 1.78 -36.42
CA GLU A 775 -8.31 3.20 -36.47
C GLU A 775 -6.81 3.41 -36.33
N ILE A 776 -6.15 2.68 -35.40
CA ILE A 776 -4.68 2.71 -35.30
C ILE A 776 -4.04 2.25 -36.61
N LYS A 777 -4.56 1.18 -37.24
CA LYS A 777 -4.07 0.70 -38.54
C LYS A 777 -4.16 1.78 -39.60
N ALA A 778 -5.31 2.44 -39.71
CA ALA A 778 -5.51 3.53 -40.67
C ALA A 778 -4.52 4.68 -40.43
N ILE A 779 -4.26 5.04 -39.17
CA ILE A 779 -3.32 6.11 -38.82
C ILE A 779 -1.87 5.73 -39.17
N ILE A 780 -1.46 4.50 -38.86
CA ILE A 780 -0.11 4.01 -39.17
C ILE A 780 0.07 3.87 -40.68
N GLU A 781 -0.93 3.38 -41.40
CA GLU A 781 -0.92 3.28 -42.86
C GLU A 781 -0.80 4.68 -43.50
N TYR A 782 -1.58 5.65 -43.04
CA TYR A 782 -1.47 7.06 -43.45
C TYR A 782 -0.05 7.61 -43.20
N SER A 783 0.51 7.32 -42.03
CA SER A 783 1.87 7.76 -41.63
C SER A 783 2.96 7.10 -42.48
N SER A 784 2.75 5.85 -42.90
CA SER A 784 3.68 5.11 -43.77
C SER A 784 3.68 5.61 -45.21
N LYS A 785 2.50 5.91 -45.79
CA LYS A 785 2.35 6.46 -47.14
C LYS A 785 2.96 7.85 -47.27
N GLY A 786 2.84 8.69 -46.23
CA GLY A 786 3.50 10.00 -46.18
C GLY A 786 5.03 9.91 -46.27
N ARG A 787 5.62 8.82 -45.76
CA ARG A 787 7.07 8.58 -45.78
C ARG A 787 7.58 8.20 -47.18
N GLU A 788 6.83 7.41 -47.94
CA GLU A 788 7.16 7.10 -49.34
C GLU A 788 7.07 8.34 -50.23
N ALA A 789 6.08 9.20 -49.99
CA ALA A 789 5.94 10.48 -50.68
C ALA A 789 7.09 11.45 -50.34
N GLN A 790 7.48 11.57 -49.06
CA GLN A 790 8.63 12.37 -48.62
C GLN A 790 9.96 11.81 -49.10
N SER A 791 10.14 10.48 -49.12
CA SER A 791 11.36 9.85 -49.67
C SER A 791 11.49 10.01 -51.18
N LYS A 792 10.37 10.07 -51.92
CA LYS A 792 10.37 10.44 -53.35
C LYS A 792 10.69 11.91 -53.56
N LEU A 793 10.12 12.81 -52.75
CA LEU A 793 10.40 14.25 -52.79
C LEU A 793 11.84 14.60 -52.39
N GLU A 794 12.42 13.92 -51.40
CA GLU A 794 13.83 14.09 -51.03
C GLU A 794 14.77 13.62 -52.15
N LYS A 795 14.45 12.49 -52.81
CA LYS A 795 15.19 12.01 -54.00
C LYS A 795 15.04 12.93 -55.21
N GLU A 796 13.89 13.56 -55.41
CA GLU A 796 13.67 14.55 -56.48
C GLU A 796 14.35 15.89 -56.18
N SER A 797 14.45 16.27 -54.89
CA SER A 797 15.16 17.48 -54.44
C SER A 797 16.69 17.34 -54.48
N GLU A 798 17.21 16.12 -54.36
CA GLU A 798 18.64 15.81 -54.60
C GLU A 798 18.98 15.67 -56.10
N SER A 799 17.99 15.67 -57.00
CA SER A 799 18.18 15.53 -58.45
C SER A 799 17.69 16.73 -59.29
N GLY A 800 17.60 17.93 -58.72
CA GLY A 800 17.37 19.18 -59.46
C GLY A 800 18.67 19.77 -60.02
N PRO A 801 18.70 20.28 -61.26
CA PRO A 801 19.93 20.52 -62.00
C PRO A 801 20.68 21.75 -61.48
N ALA A 802 22.01 21.65 -61.46
CA ALA A 802 22.89 22.81 -61.35
C ALA A 802 22.65 23.74 -62.54
N GLU A 803 22.00 24.88 -62.30
CA GLU A 803 22.03 26.02 -63.24
C GLU A 803 23.48 26.53 -63.32
N GLN A 804 24.18 26.10 -64.36
CA GLN A 804 25.37 26.78 -64.86
C GLN A 804 24.96 28.15 -65.39
N VAL A 805 25.41 29.17 -64.68
CA VAL A 805 25.63 30.50 -65.24
C VAL A 805 26.77 30.36 -66.26
N GLU A 806 26.45 30.40 -67.55
CA GLU A 806 27.44 30.63 -68.59
C GLU A 806 26.96 31.73 -69.53
N TRP A 807 27.80 32.75 -69.64
CA TRP A 807 27.64 33.93 -70.48
C TRP A 807 27.67 33.56 -71.97
N GLN A 808 26.63 33.94 -72.72
CA GLN A 808 26.74 34.54 -74.07
C GLN A 808 25.41 35.12 -74.54
#